data_AF-A0A7S3QV97-F1
#
_entry.id   AF-A0A7S3QV97-F1
#
_cell.length_a   1.000
_cell.length_b   1.000
_cell.length_c   1.000
_cell.angle_alpha   90.00
_cell.angle_beta   90.00
_cell.angle_gamma   90.00
#
_symmetry.space_group_name_H-M   'P 1'
#
loop_
_entity.id
_entity.type
_entity.pdbx_description
1 polymer ?
#
loop_
_entity_poly.entity_id
_entity_poly.type
_entity_poly.pdbx_seq_one_letter_code
_entity_poly.pdbx_strand_id
1 'polypeptide(L)'
;MSLGGAVGRALSPPWPSPTSASPSWRGRSVSSLYSCPAVHSHLGPLSKFVSLRTGGLASTPGYRGTSTRIVAPNRNSKYVAGRLHQRPSLTCFSSSTASLQNGSTSSSSSSSMQKDEVAPQLDALHNCPPHGLSAHQLAELKDRLDLAKARRIASMLPLGIRESAVVVQESSTAAEGTSVLSDLPSSVYLNQEASKHGSLVLGVSAPGGQAMSLLDAVVGKLAPGRMLMSARCKLWWMTPEWRSSTLQIPPETQFLLVELGPPGAGPYALILPLIDGDFRGTLRSPARPHNSPEGSLTLRVESGDNRVVAEKWDSVLHVSAGWDPYLLVEQGVQAAARLSGGAAPRATKLLPPSIDVFGWCTWDAFYSTVSAKGIQEGLSSLSSGGVTPGLLIIDDGWQSTDVDPPFQKGALSPTKLAQLLHLPESEQALLRKTEEDFYSESMEVLAEYAAKLPPGSSASSSMPVLSNLGPKGARQQQQQHQVSLQGTPADQDQQVQPEEQLMQKRELVQLLLDHQRERLRLLLNPEPASPQQDDSNTSSTSSTLAPAPQASREEDVLLVARLGQKVAGWLVGLGTAAFLIFYQWVVEPSPPGSLPNRFFEAIANGILRPTMLSFFAEVSDFTRRLTSVRANSKFCSPSAGPDAVMPSRMQDVVAHLREKFGLRYIYCWHGLPAYWAGVMPDAPEVAHHAASIVYARPTPGVLEIEPSMAWNPAVLAGVGVLSDPAAVYHEMHTYLRDSGVDGVKVDCQAGVGLVGSAMGGGPALSREFHAALEDSIARNFQDNHAINCMCHSTENMYRMAGTSIARASDDFYPRDYASSHPHVAACAFNTLFMSALVHPDWDMFHSKHPAARLHAMARAVSGAAVYVSDKPGQHDFELLRSLVLADGSTLRCVLPGRPTRDVVFSDVLRDGNTMLKIWNTNVGSGPQPSSWQRQPA
;
A
#
# COMPACT_ATOMS: atom_id res chain seq x y z
N MET A 1 -35.89 -23.73 -25.55
CA MET A 1 -36.39 -24.15 -26.88
C MET A 1 -35.62 -23.37 -27.94
N SER A 2 -35.39 -23.96 -29.11
CA SER A 2 -34.42 -23.49 -30.11
C SER A 2 -35.06 -22.70 -31.26
N LEU A 3 -34.19 -22.14 -32.13
CA LEU A 3 -34.47 -21.47 -33.42
C LEU A 3 -35.02 -20.04 -33.27
N GLY A 4 -34.58 -19.04 -34.04
CA GLY A 4 -33.58 -19.02 -35.13
C GLY A 4 -34.04 -18.11 -36.27
N GLY A 5 -33.18 -17.23 -36.78
CA GLY A 5 -33.52 -16.37 -37.92
C GLY A 5 -32.72 -15.08 -37.97
N ALA A 6 -32.07 -14.80 -39.10
CA ALA A 6 -31.25 -13.62 -39.33
C ALA A 6 -31.67 -12.89 -40.62
N VAL A 7 -31.06 -11.72 -40.83
CA VAL A 7 -31.00 -10.94 -42.09
C VAL A 7 -32.20 -10.04 -42.43
N GLY A 8 -32.01 -8.74 -42.12
CA GLY A 8 -31.84 -7.75 -43.19
C GLY A 8 -33.01 -6.82 -43.54
N ARG A 9 -32.81 -5.51 -43.29
CA ARG A 9 -32.69 -4.49 -44.37
C ARG A 9 -32.19 -3.15 -43.83
N ALA A 10 -31.47 -2.42 -44.68
CA ALA A 10 -30.99 -1.07 -44.39
C ALA A 10 -32.11 -0.03 -44.48
N LEU A 11 -31.94 1.12 -43.81
CA LEU A 11 -32.34 2.45 -44.28
C LEU A 11 -31.57 3.52 -43.48
N SER A 12 -31.08 4.54 -44.17
CA SER A 12 -30.22 5.61 -43.63
C SER A 12 -31.00 6.68 -42.83
N PRO A 13 -30.35 7.39 -41.90
CA PRO A 13 -30.73 8.75 -41.51
C PRO A 13 -29.75 9.81 -42.05
N PRO A 14 -30.18 11.06 -42.28
CA PRO A 14 -29.37 12.10 -42.92
C PRO A 14 -28.48 12.89 -41.95
N TRP A 15 -27.36 13.40 -42.48
CA TRP A 15 -26.60 14.49 -41.88
C TRP A 15 -27.29 15.84 -42.15
N PRO A 16 -27.20 16.80 -41.20
CA PRO A 16 -26.82 18.15 -41.60
C PRO A 16 -25.82 18.82 -40.64
N SER A 17 -24.99 19.69 -41.20
CA SER A 17 -24.12 20.65 -40.51
C SER A 17 -23.69 21.73 -41.51
N PRO A 18 -23.25 22.93 -41.11
CA PRO A 18 -23.44 23.64 -39.83
C PRO A 18 -23.92 25.10 -40.00
N THR A 19 -24.52 25.70 -38.97
CA THR A 19 -24.53 27.18 -38.80
C THR A 19 -24.50 27.60 -37.33
N SER A 20 -23.99 28.80 -37.10
CA SER A 20 -23.57 29.39 -35.82
C SER A 20 -24.71 29.88 -34.92
N ALA A 21 -24.58 29.66 -33.59
CA ALA A 21 -24.55 30.74 -32.59
C ALA A 21 -24.43 30.19 -31.15
N SER A 22 -23.55 30.78 -30.33
CA SER A 22 -23.49 30.59 -28.87
C SER A 22 -24.61 31.36 -28.16
N PRO A 23 -25.12 30.89 -27.01
CA PRO A 23 -24.59 31.48 -25.76
C PRO A 23 -24.43 30.52 -24.55
N SER A 24 -23.42 30.87 -23.75
CA SER A 24 -23.16 30.54 -22.33
C SER A 24 -24.09 29.56 -21.57
N TRP A 25 -23.49 28.47 -21.08
CA TRP A 25 -23.97 27.74 -19.90
C TRP A 25 -22.89 27.71 -18.81
N ARG A 26 -23.19 28.30 -17.63
CA ARG A 26 -22.40 28.11 -16.40
C ARG A 26 -23.00 26.95 -15.60
N GLY A 27 -22.61 25.72 -15.91
CA GLY A 27 -22.83 24.57 -15.03
C GLY A 27 -21.66 24.44 -14.05
N ARG A 28 -21.92 24.40 -12.73
CA ARG A 28 -20.86 24.13 -11.74
C ARG A 28 -20.54 22.63 -11.75
N SER A 29 -19.27 22.28 -11.94
CA SER A 29 -18.80 20.90 -11.85
C SER A 29 -18.91 20.36 -10.42
N VAL A 30 -19.34 19.11 -10.29
CA VAL A 30 -19.16 18.28 -9.09
C VAL A 30 -18.11 17.24 -9.44
N SER A 31 -16.86 17.51 -9.08
CA SER A 31 -15.72 16.61 -9.29
C SER A 31 -14.74 16.75 -8.13
N SER A 32 -14.42 15.62 -7.50
CA SER A 32 -13.56 15.44 -6.32
C SER A 32 -12.78 14.14 -6.55
N LEU A 33 -11.53 13.93 -6.11
CA LEU A 33 -10.67 14.76 -5.26
C LEU A 33 -9.19 14.31 -5.41
N TYR A 34 -8.54 14.60 -6.54
CA TYR A 34 -7.08 14.42 -6.71
C TYR A 34 -6.49 15.54 -7.59
N SER A 35 -6.43 16.75 -7.04
CA SER A 35 -5.65 17.87 -7.58
C SER A 35 -5.56 18.96 -6.51
N CYS A 36 -4.35 19.32 -6.10
CA CYS A 36 -4.13 20.43 -5.18
C CYS A 36 -4.29 21.75 -5.95
N PRO A 37 -5.07 22.75 -5.49
CA PRO A 37 -5.19 24.04 -6.18
C PRO A 37 -3.85 24.79 -6.14
N ALA A 38 -3.33 25.14 -7.31
CA ALA A 38 -2.10 25.93 -7.41
C ALA A 38 -2.29 27.32 -6.79
N VAL A 39 -1.51 27.63 -5.75
CA VAL A 39 -1.49 28.97 -5.14
C VAL A 39 -0.76 29.92 -6.08
N HIS A 40 -1.49 30.89 -6.64
CA HIS A 40 -0.88 32.00 -7.39
C HIS A 40 -0.06 32.89 -6.44
N SER A 41 1.26 32.78 -6.52
CA SER A 41 2.20 33.69 -5.85
C SER A 41 2.27 35.03 -6.60
N HIS A 42 1.58 36.05 -6.10
CA HIS A 42 1.85 37.42 -6.52
C HIS A 42 3.18 37.90 -5.93
N LEU A 43 4.21 37.96 -6.78
CA LEU A 43 5.47 38.63 -6.46
C LEU A 43 5.28 40.16 -6.48
N GLY A 44 5.61 40.80 -5.36
CA GLY A 44 5.79 42.24 -5.22
C GLY A 44 6.95 42.50 -4.24
N PRO A 45 8.02 43.20 -4.64
CA PRO A 45 9.25 43.26 -3.85
C PRO A 45 9.22 44.39 -2.82
N LEU A 46 9.97 44.23 -1.71
CA LEU A 46 10.77 45.31 -1.11
C LEU A 46 11.79 44.76 -0.09
N SER A 47 12.81 45.56 0.21
CA SER A 47 14.17 45.10 0.54
C SER A 47 14.69 45.48 1.94
N LYS A 48 15.65 44.71 2.47
CA LYS A 48 16.65 45.04 3.54
C LYS A 48 16.07 45.22 4.97
N PHE A 49 16.55 44.57 6.04
CA PHE A 49 17.89 44.75 6.64
C PHE A 49 18.31 43.64 7.66
N VAL A 50 19.54 43.15 7.50
CA VAL A 50 20.60 42.77 8.49
C VAL A 50 20.28 42.53 10.00
N SER A 51 20.46 41.25 10.41
CA SER A 51 21.33 40.71 11.51
C SER A 51 21.18 41.02 13.03
N LEU A 52 21.15 39.92 13.81
CA LEU A 52 21.73 39.66 15.16
C LEU A 52 21.52 40.65 16.34
N ARG A 53 20.85 40.18 17.41
CA ARG A 53 21.52 39.71 18.67
C ARG A 53 20.56 39.16 19.75
N THR A 54 21.16 38.43 20.69
CA THR A 54 20.62 37.82 21.90
C THR A 54 20.24 38.81 23.02
N GLY A 55 19.22 38.49 23.82
CA GLY A 55 18.92 39.15 25.10
C GLY A 55 17.63 38.60 25.73
N GLY A 56 17.58 38.39 27.04
CA GLY A 56 16.44 37.76 27.73
C GLY A 56 15.80 38.64 28.81
N LEU A 57 14.81 38.06 29.52
CA LEU A 57 14.22 38.51 30.80
C LEU A 57 13.72 39.97 30.90
N ALA A 58 12.40 40.15 30.99
CA ALA A 58 11.76 40.82 32.14
C ALA A 58 10.22 40.81 32.05
N SER A 59 9.58 41.07 33.20
CA SER A 59 8.16 40.89 33.49
C SER A 59 7.31 42.18 33.42
N THR A 60 5.97 41.99 33.36
CA THR A 60 4.89 42.86 33.90
C THR A 60 4.61 44.25 33.25
N PRO A 61 3.43 44.88 33.47
CA PRO A 61 2.13 44.38 33.99
C PRO A 61 0.83 44.90 33.27
N GLY A 62 -0.23 44.07 33.30
CA GLY A 62 -1.58 44.44 33.80
C GLY A 62 -2.55 45.34 33.01
N TYR A 63 -3.83 44.93 32.98
CA TYR A 63 -5.00 45.83 33.14
C TYR A 63 -6.21 45.08 33.75
N ARG A 64 -7.16 45.82 34.35
CA ARG A 64 -8.19 45.30 35.28
C ARG A 64 -9.59 45.06 34.66
N GLY A 65 -10.32 44.12 35.27
CA GLY A 65 -11.74 44.26 35.64
C GLY A 65 -12.74 43.54 34.72
N THR A 66 -13.86 42.98 35.20
CA THR A 66 -14.54 43.02 36.53
C THR A 66 -15.15 41.65 36.90
N SER A 67 -15.64 41.47 38.13
CA SER A 67 -16.23 40.20 38.62
C SER A 67 -17.62 40.38 39.22
N THR A 68 -18.44 39.33 39.19
CA THR A 68 -19.64 39.18 40.03
C THR A 68 -19.59 37.83 40.78
N ARG A 69 -19.83 37.85 42.09
CA ARG A 69 -19.76 36.70 43.01
C ARG A 69 -21.15 36.29 43.51
N ILE A 70 -21.39 34.98 43.64
CA ILE A 70 -22.31 34.36 44.63
C ILE A 70 -21.60 33.08 45.12
N VAL A 71 -20.83 33.12 46.22
CA VAL A 71 -21.24 32.81 47.61
C VAL A 71 -21.75 31.37 47.80
N ALA A 72 -20.98 30.57 48.53
CA ALA A 72 -21.35 29.25 49.04
C ALA A 72 -21.49 29.26 50.58
N PRO A 73 -22.37 28.44 51.18
CA PRO A 73 -22.41 28.22 52.63
C PRO A 73 -21.58 27.00 53.06
N ASN A 74 -21.24 26.92 54.35
CA ASN A 74 -20.30 25.95 54.90
C ASN A 74 -20.75 25.45 56.30
N ARG A 75 -20.43 24.18 56.60
CA ARG A 75 -20.30 23.55 57.94
C ARG A 75 -21.51 23.24 58.87
N ASN A 76 -21.50 21.96 59.28
CA ASN A 76 -21.61 21.41 60.64
C ASN A 76 -22.97 21.32 61.39
N SER A 77 -23.30 20.06 61.78
CA SER A 77 -23.89 19.71 63.08
C SER A 77 -23.28 18.38 63.60
N LYS A 78 -23.55 18.00 64.86
CA LYS A 78 -22.69 17.09 65.66
C LYS A 78 -23.51 16.23 66.65
N TYR A 79 -23.15 14.94 66.83
CA TYR A 79 -23.67 13.97 67.84
C TYR A 79 -25.18 13.61 67.70
N VAL A 80 -25.71 12.44 68.10
CA VAL A 80 -25.56 11.62 69.33
C VAL A 80 -25.61 10.10 69.02
N ALA A 81 -25.18 9.24 69.97
CA ALA A 81 -25.09 7.78 69.84
C ALA A 81 -26.31 6.99 70.40
N GLY A 82 -26.47 5.73 69.96
CA GLY A 82 -27.40 4.75 70.55
C GLY A 82 -27.03 3.31 70.19
N ARG A 83 -27.02 2.39 71.16
CA ARG A 83 -26.76 0.93 70.97
C ARG A 83 -28.09 0.16 70.92
N LEU A 84 -28.12 -1.01 70.26
CA LEU A 84 -28.55 -2.29 70.86
C LEU A 84 -28.29 -3.51 69.95
N HIS A 85 -28.30 -4.70 70.56
CA HIS A 85 -28.01 -6.01 69.95
C HIS A 85 -29.22 -6.62 69.22
N GLN A 86 -28.98 -7.48 68.22
CA GLN A 86 -29.16 -8.95 68.34
C GLN A 86 -28.75 -9.76 67.07
N ARG A 87 -28.26 -10.98 67.30
CA ARG A 87 -28.13 -12.16 66.39
C ARG A 87 -29.32 -13.12 66.74
N PRO A 88 -29.71 -14.18 65.98
CA PRO A 88 -28.81 -15.18 65.36
C PRO A 88 -29.30 -15.87 64.03
N SER A 89 -28.42 -16.51 63.23
CA SER A 89 -28.18 -17.98 63.04
C SER A 89 -29.03 -18.76 62.01
N LEU A 90 -28.37 -19.64 61.23
CA LEU A 90 -28.74 -21.00 60.71
C LEU A 90 -27.87 -21.27 59.45
N THR A 91 -26.74 -21.99 59.47
CA THR A 91 -26.46 -23.47 59.50
C THR A 91 -26.83 -24.28 58.25
N CYS A 92 -25.84 -25.02 57.73
CA CYS A 92 -25.90 -26.01 56.64
C CYS A 92 -26.58 -27.34 57.04
N PHE A 93 -26.92 -28.20 56.08
CA PHE A 93 -26.61 -29.65 56.07
C PHE A 93 -26.85 -30.30 54.68
N SER A 94 -26.74 -31.62 54.55
CA SER A 94 -26.23 -32.32 53.36
C SER A 94 -27.12 -33.43 52.75
N SER A 95 -26.72 -33.90 51.55
CA SER A 95 -26.67 -35.31 51.09
C SER A 95 -27.92 -36.20 51.07
N SER A 96 -28.14 -36.90 49.94
CA SER A 96 -28.63 -38.30 49.95
C SER A 96 -28.17 -39.10 48.70
N THR A 97 -27.92 -40.39 48.91
CA THR A 97 -27.45 -41.40 47.94
C THR A 97 -28.45 -42.55 47.80
N ALA A 98 -28.56 -43.17 46.62
CA ALA A 98 -29.05 -44.54 46.34
C ALA A 98 -29.14 -44.73 44.80
N SER A 99 -28.37 -45.58 44.10
CA SER A 99 -28.15 -47.04 44.14
C SER A 99 -29.13 -47.87 43.29
N LEU A 100 -28.63 -48.60 42.29
CA LEU A 100 -29.14 -49.90 41.82
C LEU A 100 -28.05 -50.64 41.00
N GLN A 101 -28.11 -51.98 40.94
CA GLN A 101 -26.99 -52.88 40.60
C GLN A 101 -27.20 -53.73 39.34
N ASN A 102 -26.14 -54.45 38.95
CA ASN A 102 -26.03 -55.60 38.01
C ASN A 102 -26.00 -55.25 36.50
N GLY A 103 -25.12 -55.83 35.68
CA GLY A 103 -23.98 -56.75 35.91
C GLY A 103 -23.38 -57.25 34.57
N SER A 104 -22.11 -57.70 34.56
CA SER A 104 -21.41 -58.57 33.55
C SER A 104 -21.99 -58.66 32.11
N THR A 105 -21.32 -58.44 30.96
CA THR A 105 -19.91 -58.61 30.51
C THR A 105 -19.87 -58.21 29.00
N SER A 106 -18.77 -58.09 28.22
CA SER A 106 -17.30 -58.19 28.39
C SER A 106 -16.56 -57.64 27.15
N SER A 107 -15.37 -57.03 27.35
CA SER A 107 -14.25 -56.83 26.41
C SER A 107 -14.41 -56.07 25.06
N SER A 108 -13.33 -55.34 24.72
CA SER A 108 -12.89 -54.84 23.39
C SER A 108 -13.70 -53.75 22.67
N SER A 109 -13.53 -52.52 23.16
CA SER A 109 -12.95 -51.39 22.39
C SER A 109 -13.41 -51.10 20.95
N SER A 110 -14.49 -50.31 20.81
CA SER A 110 -14.59 -49.25 19.78
C SER A 110 -15.73 -48.29 20.09
N SER A 111 -15.46 -47.02 20.39
CA SER A 111 -16.48 -45.96 20.30
C SER A 111 -15.89 -44.56 20.25
N SER A 112 -16.40 -43.79 19.30
CA SER A 112 -16.50 -42.33 19.28
C SER A 112 -16.63 -41.64 20.63
N MET A 113 -16.06 -40.44 20.75
CA MET A 113 -16.60 -39.40 21.63
C MET A 113 -16.95 -38.14 20.81
N GLN A 114 -18.18 -37.67 21.01
CA GLN A 114 -18.67 -36.38 20.54
C GLN A 114 -18.69 -35.42 21.74
N LYS A 115 -18.30 -34.18 21.48
CA LYS A 115 -18.69 -32.94 22.20
C LYS A 115 -18.14 -32.68 23.61
N ASP A 116 -17.96 -31.37 23.81
CA ASP A 116 -17.90 -30.60 25.05
C ASP A 116 -16.72 -30.84 26.00
N GLU A 117 -15.60 -30.15 25.72
CA GLU A 117 -14.89 -29.28 26.69
C GLU A 117 -13.77 -28.47 25.99
N VAL A 118 -14.02 -27.19 25.66
CA VAL A 118 -13.00 -26.24 25.15
C VAL A 118 -12.60 -25.26 26.26
N ALA A 119 -11.96 -25.81 27.29
CA ALA A 119 -11.09 -25.15 28.26
C ALA A 119 -10.31 -26.28 28.97
N PRO A 120 -8.96 -26.34 28.90
CA PRO A 120 -8.14 -25.28 29.46
C PRO A 120 -6.83 -24.98 28.69
N GLN A 121 -6.65 -23.73 28.27
CA GLN A 121 -5.32 -23.13 28.06
C GLN A 121 -5.10 -21.83 28.87
N LEU A 122 -5.95 -21.60 29.88
CA LEU A 122 -5.74 -20.56 30.90
C LEU A 122 -4.83 -21.02 32.05
N ASP A 123 -4.60 -22.34 32.22
CA ASP A 123 -3.75 -22.90 33.29
C ASP A 123 -2.26 -23.01 32.93
N ALA A 124 -1.87 -22.69 31.70
CA ALA A 124 -0.46 -22.59 31.30
C ALA A 124 0.29 -21.39 31.94
N LEU A 125 -0.43 -20.53 32.68
CA LEU A 125 0.12 -19.42 33.46
C LEU A 125 0.35 -19.74 34.95
N HIS A 126 0.05 -20.97 35.41
CA HIS A 126 0.06 -21.28 36.85
C HIS A 126 1.29 -22.02 37.40
N ASN A 127 2.23 -22.47 36.55
CA ASN A 127 3.41 -23.23 36.99
C ASN A 127 4.76 -22.52 36.71
N CYS A 128 4.86 -21.25 37.07
CA CYS A 128 6.10 -20.65 37.58
C CYS A 128 5.78 -19.28 38.21
N PRO A 129 5.93 -19.07 39.53
CA PRO A 129 5.78 -17.73 40.09
C PRO A 129 6.94 -16.85 39.59
N PRO A 130 6.68 -15.61 39.12
CA PRO A 130 7.76 -14.70 38.79
C PRO A 130 8.56 -14.40 40.07
N HIS A 131 9.82 -14.85 40.11
CA HIS A 131 10.71 -14.62 41.25
C HIS A 131 10.80 -13.12 41.56
N GLY A 132 10.28 -12.70 42.72
CA GLY A 132 10.49 -11.36 43.27
C GLY A 132 9.25 -10.55 43.66
N LEU A 133 8.02 -10.98 43.36
CA LEU A 133 6.81 -10.24 43.78
C LEU A 133 6.27 -10.74 45.13
N SER A 134 6.09 -9.81 46.06
CA SER A 134 5.43 -10.04 47.35
C SER A 134 3.91 -10.21 47.20
N ALA A 135 3.26 -10.86 48.19
CA ALA A 135 1.81 -11.03 48.21
C ALA A 135 1.03 -9.69 48.13
N HIS A 136 1.59 -8.61 48.68
CA HIS A 136 1.04 -7.26 48.56
C HIS A 136 1.06 -6.77 47.11
N GLN A 137 2.19 -6.93 46.41
CA GLN A 137 2.31 -6.53 44.99
C GLN A 137 1.37 -7.37 44.11
N LEU A 138 1.15 -8.64 44.42
CA LEU A 138 0.21 -9.50 43.70
C LEU A 138 -1.26 -9.03 43.88
N ALA A 139 -1.63 -8.65 45.11
CA ALA A 139 -2.95 -8.09 45.41
C ALA A 139 -3.15 -6.72 44.72
N GLU A 140 -2.16 -5.83 44.77
CA GLU A 140 -2.21 -4.54 44.07
C GLU A 140 -2.31 -4.71 42.55
N LEU A 141 -1.61 -5.69 41.98
CA LEU A 141 -1.72 -6.01 40.55
C LEU A 141 -3.12 -6.49 40.18
N LYS A 142 -3.73 -7.32 41.03
CA LYS A 142 -5.11 -7.81 40.86
C LYS A 142 -6.12 -6.67 40.96
N ASP A 143 -6.04 -5.81 41.97
CA ASP A 143 -6.92 -4.66 42.14
C ASP A 143 -6.80 -3.69 40.95
N ARG A 144 -5.58 -3.47 40.43
CA ARG A 144 -5.34 -2.67 39.22
C ARG A 144 -5.94 -3.32 37.97
N LEU A 145 -5.84 -4.64 37.84
CA LEU A 145 -6.43 -5.39 36.73
C LEU A 145 -7.96 -5.36 36.79
N ASP A 146 -8.55 -5.56 37.96
CA ASP A 146 -10.00 -5.56 38.15
C ASP A 146 -10.59 -4.14 38.01
N LEU A 147 -9.86 -3.10 38.45
CA LEU A 147 -10.20 -1.70 38.14
C LEU A 147 -10.09 -1.39 36.63
N ALA A 148 -9.10 -1.95 35.92
CA ALA A 148 -8.97 -1.78 34.48
C ALA A 148 -10.11 -2.49 33.71
N LYS A 149 -10.50 -3.71 34.13
CA LYS A 149 -11.69 -4.41 33.62
C LYS A 149 -12.97 -3.61 33.89
N ALA A 150 -13.17 -3.12 35.12
CA ALA A 150 -14.33 -2.32 35.49
C ALA A 150 -14.43 -1.03 34.66
N ARG A 151 -13.30 -0.33 34.43
CA ARG A 151 -13.25 0.83 33.52
C ARG A 151 -13.57 0.47 32.07
N ARG A 152 -13.05 -0.66 31.55
CA ARG A 152 -13.38 -1.14 30.20
C ARG A 152 -14.88 -1.43 30.04
N ILE A 153 -15.48 -2.12 31.00
CA ILE A 153 -16.93 -2.41 31.00
C ILE A 153 -17.72 -1.10 31.09
N ALA A 154 -17.39 -0.22 32.02
CA ALA A 154 -18.06 1.08 32.18
C ALA A 154 -17.85 2.07 31.01
N SER A 155 -16.85 1.83 30.15
CA SER A 155 -16.63 2.64 28.95
C SER A 155 -17.53 2.27 27.78
N MET A 156 -18.07 1.05 27.76
CA MET A 156 -19.02 0.58 26.74
C MET A 156 -20.45 0.93 27.16
N LEU A 157 -21.28 1.31 26.19
CA LEU A 157 -22.69 1.63 26.41
C LEU A 157 -23.58 0.44 25.98
N PRO A 158 -24.59 0.04 26.77
CA PRO A 158 -25.52 -0.99 26.36
C PRO A 158 -26.29 -0.51 25.12
N LEU A 159 -26.43 -1.38 24.13
CA LEU A 159 -27.25 -1.14 22.95
C LEU A 159 -28.39 -2.14 22.89
N GLY A 160 -29.50 -1.74 22.27
CA GLY A 160 -30.58 -2.64 21.89
C GLY A 160 -31.54 -1.97 20.92
N ILE A 161 -32.49 -2.75 20.40
CA ILE A 161 -33.46 -2.25 19.41
C ILE A 161 -34.72 -1.77 20.11
N ARG A 162 -35.18 -0.55 19.77
CA ARG A 162 -36.49 0.01 20.14
C ARG A 162 -37.05 0.72 18.92
N GLU A 163 -38.34 0.52 18.60
CA GLU A 163 -39.05 1.26 17.52
C GLU A 163 -38.31 1.29 16.17
N SER A 164 -37.76 0.15 15.75
CA SER A 164 -36.91 0.03 14.54
C SER A 164 -35.69 0.96 14.52
N ALA A 165 -35.09 1.20 15.69
CA ALA A 165 -33.82 1.91 15.85
C ALA A 165 -32.87 1.17 16.81
N VAL A 166 -31.56 1.22 16.51
CA VAL A 166 -30.49 0.88 17.45
C VAL A 166 -30.26 2.08 18.37
N VAL A 167 -30.54 1.91 19.65
CA VAL A 167 -30.44 2.96 20.67
C VAL A 167 -29.58 2.52 21.85
N VAL A 168 -28.98 3.50 22.54
CA VAL A 168 -28.36 3.29 23.86
C VAL A 168 -29.44 2.99 24.90
N GLN A 169 -29.31 1.86 25.59
CA GLN A 169 -30.27 1.35 26.58
C GLN A 169 -29.70 1.37 28.00
N GLU A 170 -30.59 1.38 29.00
CA GLU A 170 -30.33 0.98 30.40
C GLU A 170 -29.04 1.58 31.01
N SER A 171 -28.79 2.86 30.70
CA SER A 171 -27.65 3.58 31.22
C SER A 171 -28.16 4.67 32.17
N SER A 172 -27.63 4.74 33.40
CA SER A 172 -27.89 5.86 34.31
C SER A 172 -27.14 7.14 33.89
N THR A 173 -27.04 7.40 32.57
CA THR A 173 -26.20 8.41 31.95
C THR A 173 -27.02 9.25 30.97
N ALA A 174 -26.54 10.45 30.66
CA ALA A 174 -27.19 11.35 29.70
C ALA A 174 -27.24 10.82 28.25
N ALA A 175 -26.66 9.64 27.98
CA ALA A 175 -26.71 8.99 26.67
C ALA A 175 -27.92 8.06 26.47
N GLU A 176 -28.71 7.73 27.50
CA GLU A 176 -29.87 6.83 27.32
C GLU A 176 -30.85 7.38 26.26
N GLY A 177 -31.32 6.51 25.36
CA GLY A 177 -32.20 6.88 24.25
C GLY A 177 -31.49 7.54 23.07
N THR A 178 -30.17 7.78 23.14
CA THR A 178 -29.39 8.25 21.98
C THR A 178 -29.45 7.19 20.87
N SER A 179 -29.98 7.57 19.71
CA SER A 179 -30.01 6.72 18.52
C SER A 179 -28.63 6.65 17.86
N VAL A 180 -28.28 5.47 17.35
CA VAL A 180 -27.10 5.23 16.50
C VAL A 180 -27.56 5.04 15.05
N LEU A 181 -28.56 4.18 14.85
CA LEU A 181 -29.22 3.93 13.57
C LEU A 181 -30.74 3.96 13.80
N SER A 182 -31.49 4.82 13.09
CA SER A 182 -32.96 4.78 13.05
C SER A 182 -33.48 4.18 11.75
N ASP A 183 -34.80 4.04 11.64
CA ASP A 183 -35.51 3.63 10.41
C ASP A 183 -34.96 2.32 9.81
N LEU A 184 -34.62 1.34 10.66
CA LEU A 184 -34.17 0.01 10.26
C LEU A 184 -35.20 -0.65 9.33
N PRO A 185 -34.86 -0.96 8.06
CA PRO A 185 -35.78 -1.63 7.16
C PRO A 185 -36.09 -3.06 7.61
N SER A 186 -37.24 -3.61 7.19
CA SER A 186 -37.65 -4.98 7.52
C SER A 186 -36.74 -6.08 6.94
N SER A 187 -35.84 -5.73 6.02
CA SER A 187 -34.77 -6.62 5.55
C SER A 187 -33.59 -6.73 6.52
N VAL A 188 -33.49 -5.86 7.52
CA VAL A 188 -32.46 -5.88 8.57
C VAL A 188 -33.03 -6.52 9.83
N TYR A 189 -32.26 -7.42 10.45
CA TYR A 189 -32.68 -8.13 11.66
C TYR A 189 -31.53 -8.33 12.64
N LEU A 190 -31.87 -8.58 13.90
CA LEU A 190 -30.89 -8.78 14.97
C LEU A 190 -30.47 -10.25 15.05
N ASN A 191 -29.16 -10.49 15.01
CA ASN A 191 -28.59 -11.78 15.41
C ASN A 191 -28.43 -11.80 16.93
N GLN A 192 -29.42 -12.38 17.60
CA GLN A 192 -29.49 -12.43 19.07
C GLN A 192 -28.36 -13.27 19.69
N GLU A 193 -27.85 -14.28 18.97
CA GLU A 193 -26.80 -15.18 19.45
C GLU A 193 -25.41 -14.53 19.36
N ALA A 194 -25.11 -13.87 18.24
CA ALA A 194 -23.83 -13.17 18.04
C ALA A 194 -23.73 -11.88 18.85
N SER A 195 -24.85 -11.20 19.12
CA SER A 195 -24.91 -9.98 19.95
C SER A 195 -24.50 -10.27 21.40
N LYS A 196 -23.80 -9.31 22.04
CA LYS A 196 -23.29 -9.41 23.42
C LYS A 196 -23.51 -8.09 24.16
N HIS A 197 -23.27 -8.06 25.48
CA HIS A 197 -23.48 -6.84 26.26
C HIS A 197 -22.57 -5.69 25.76
N GLY A 198 -23.20 -4.61 25.26
CA GLY A 198 -22.50 -3.45 24.67
C GLY A 198 -22.31 -3.48 23.14
N SER A 199 -22.73 -4.55 22.44
CA SER A 199 -22.74 -4.57 20.97
C SER A 199 -23.83 -5.43 20.35
N LEU A 200 -24.35 -4.96 19.21
CA LEU A 200 -25.32 -5.67 18.39
C LEU A 200 -24.67 -6.17 17.10
N VAL A 201 -25.10 -7.34 16.66
CA VAL A 201 -24.76 -7.90 15.35
C VAL A 201 -26.04 -7.97 14.53
N LEU A 202 -26.04 -7.34 13.36
CA LEU A 202 -27.20 -7.26 12.47
C LEU A 202 -26.94 -8.09 11.20
N GLY A 203 -27.99 -8.81 10.80
CA GLY A 203 -28.07 -9.52 9.53
C GLY A 203 -28.93 -8.77 8.51
N VAL A 204 -28.81 -9.15 7.23
CA VAL A 204 -29.62 -8.64 6.13
C VAL A 204 -30.19 -9.78 5.27
N SER A 205 -31.40 -9.59 4.76
CA SER A 205 -32.05 -10.49 3.80
C SER A 205 -32.11 -9.85 2.41
N ALA A 206 -31.92 -10.65 1.36
CA ALA A 206 -32.09 -10.24 -0.02
C ALA A 206 -33.56 -9.93 -0.36
N PRO A 207 -33.84 -8.95 -1.23
CA PRO A 207 -35.19 -8.63 -1.67
C PRO A 207 -35.91 -9.84 -2.26
N GLY A 208 -37.13 -10.13 -1.78
CA GLY A 208 -37.97 -11.21 -2.30
C GLY A 208 -37.43 -12.63 -2.09
N GLY A 209 -36.38 -12.82 -1.28
CA GLY A 209 -35.72 -14.13 -1.13
C GLY A 209 -34.95 -14.59 -2.37
N GLN A 210 -34.52 -13.66 -3.24
CA GLN A 210 -33.68 -14.00 -4.37
C GLN A 210 -32.22 -14.21 -3.92
N ALA A 211 -31.60 -15.33 -4.27
CA ALA A 211 -30.18 -15.54 -4.00
C ALA A 211 -29.30 -14.61 -4.85
N MET A 212 -28.33 -13.91 -4.22
CA MET A 212 -27.46 -12.92 -4.87
C MET A 212 -26.00 -13.10 -4.47
N SER A 213 -25.07 -12.80 -5.39
CA SER A 213 -23.62 -12.73 -5.11
C SER A 213 -23.16 -11.35 -4.61
N LEU A 214 -23.99 -10.33 -4.82
CA LEU A 214 -23.78 -8.94 -4.40
C LEU A 214 -25.13 -8.30 -4.05
N LEU A 215 -25.22 -7.63 -2.91
CA LEU A 215 -26.38 -6.88 -2.43
C LEU A 215 -25.94 -5.53 -1.86
N ASP A 216 -26.52 -4.42 -2.34
CA ASP A 216 -26.45 -3.12 -1.68
C ASP A 216 -27.73 -2.91 -0.85
N ALA A 217 -27.64 -3.10 0.47
CA ALA A 217 -28.75 -2.97 1.41
C ALA A 217 -28.68 -1.65 2.19
N VAL A 218 -29.80 -0.92 2.30
CA VAL A 218 -29.92 0.18 3.27
C VAL A 218 -30.07 -0.42 4.66
N VAL A 219 -29.21 0.00 5.59
CA VAL A 219 -29.16 -0.54 6.97
C VAL A 219 -29.74 0.41 8.04
N GLY A 220 -30.42 1.46 7.58
CA GLY A 220 -31.04 2.50 8.43
C GLY A 220 -30.48 3.89 8.14
N LYS A 221 -30.90 4.85 8.96
CA LYS A 221 -30.36 6.22 8.99
C LYS A 221 -29.37 6.37 10.14
N LEU A 222 -28.14 6.73 9.83
CA LEU A 222 -27.11 7.07 10.81
C LEU A 222 -27.47 8.37 11.53
N ALA A 223 -27.22 8.41 12.84
CA ALA A 223 -27.32 9.62 13.62
C ALA A 223 -26.38 10.73 13.07
N PRO A 224 -26.82 12.01 13.05
CA PRO A 224 -25.99 13.10 12.59
C PRO A 224 -24.79 13.31 13.53
N GLY A 225 -23.59 13.41 12.96
CA GLY A 225 -22.37 13.52 13.75
C GLY A 225 -21.13 13.70 12.87
N ARG A 226 -19.97 13.91 13.50
CA ARG A 226 -18.69 13.84 12.81
C ARG A 226 -18.29 12.37 12.64
N MET A 227 -17.83 12.02 11.45
CA MET A 227 -17.42 10.66 11.10
C MET A 227 -15.91 10.62 10.82
N LEU A 228 -15.23 9.63 11.39
CA LEU A 228 -13.91 9.16 10.97
C LEU A 228 -14.05 7.76 10.36
N MET A 229 -13.35 7.52 9.28
CA MET A 229 -13.54 6.35 8.43
C MET A 229 -12.18 5.81 7.99
N SER A 230 -12.06 4.49 7.78
CA SER A 230 -11.00 3.93 6.93
C SER A 230 -11.66 3.27 5.72
N ALA A 231 -11.38 3.80 4.54
CA ALA A 231 -11.95 3.34 3.27
C ALA A 231 -10.83 2.95 2.31
N ARG A 232 -11.03 1.86 1.55
CA ARG A 232 -10.05 1.45 0.54
C ARG A 232 -10.01 2.50 -0.57
N CYS A 233 -8.81 2.94 -0.93
CA CYS A 233 -8.56 3.87 -2.04
C CYS A 233 -7.89 3.18 -3.24
N LYS A 234 -7.34 1.98 -3.02
CA LYS A 234 -6.72 1.10 -4.01
C LYS A 234 -7.03 -0.36 -3.65
N LEU A 235 -6.71 -1.31 -4.52
CA LEU A 235 -6.75 -2.74 -4.24
C LEU A 235 -6.02 -3.08 -2.92
N TRP A 236 -4.84 -2.52 -2.72
CA TRP A 236 -3.92 -2.87 -1.63
C TRP A 236 -4.15 -2.10 -0.33
N TRP A 237 -4.69 -0.89 -0.42
CA TRP A 237 -4.53 0.16 0.60
C TRP A 237 -5.84 0.87 0.97
N MET A 238 -5.86 1.38 2.20
CA MET A 238 -6.95 2.19 2.74
C MET A 238 -6.40 3.52 3.29
N THR A 239 -7.22 4.57 3.18
CA THR A 239 -6.93 5.91 3.69
C THR A 239 -7.94 6.30 4.76
N PRO A 240 -7.55 7.14 5.75
CA PRO A 240 -8.51 7.81 6.59
C PRO A 240 -9.34 8.82 5.79
N GLU A 241 -10.62 8.92 6.13
CA GLU A 241 -11.53 9.92 5.58
C GLU A 241 -12.44 10.50 6.68
N TRP A 242 -12.76 11.79 6.56
CA TRP A 242 -13.60 12.52 7.51
C TRP A 242 -14.82 13.09 6.83
N ARG A 243 -16.02 12.89 7.39
CA ARG A 243 -17.29 13.36 6.80
C ARG A 243 -18.26 13.87 7.86
N SER A 244 -19.25 14.63 7.42
CA SER A 244 -20.42 15.06 8.21
C SER A 244 -21.77 14.77 7.53
N SER A 245 -21.75 14.15 6.34
CA SER A 245 -22.91 13.73 5.55
C SER A 245 -22.72 12.29 5.09
N THR A 246 -23.76 11.46 5.20
CA THR A 246 -23.68 10.04 4.80
C THR A 246 -23.66 9.88 3.28
N LEU A 247 -24.14 10.89 2.55
CA LEU A 247 -24.08 10.95 1.08
C LEU A 247 -22.64 11.11 0.56
N GLN A 248 -21.68 11.43 1.43
CA GLN A 248 -20.27 11.57 1.11
C GLN A 248 -19.40 10.41 1.61
N ILE A 249 -20.00 9.35 2.16
CA ILE A 249 -19.30 8.12 2.57
C ILE A 249 -18.68 7.47 1.31
N PRO A 250 -17.34 7.30 1.25
CA PRO A 250 -16.70 6.61 0.13
C PRO A 250 -17.17 5.16 0.02
N PRO A 251 -17.20 4.58 -1.19
CA PRO A 251 -17.32 3.14 -1.34
C PRO A 251 -16.13 2.42 -0.66
N GLU A 252 -16.28 1.12 -0.41
CA GLU A 252 -15.25 0.31 0.27
C GLU A 252 -14.84 0.85 1.66
N THR A 253 -15.76 1.47 2.40
CA THR A 253 -15.54 1.87 3.79
C THR A 253 -15.59 0.63 4.71
N GLN A 254 -14.51 0.35 5.42
CA GLN A 254 -14.35 -0.87 6.23
C GLN A 254 -14.42 -0.62 7.75
N PHE A 255 -14.33 0.65 8.13
CA PHE A 255 -14.34 1.12 9.51
C PHE A 255 -15.07 2.46 9.54
N LEU A 256 -16.04 2.61 10.43
CA LEU A 256 -16.77 3.86 10.64
C LEU A 256 -16.91 4.14 12.15
N LEU A 257 -16.27 5.20 12.60
CA LEU A 257 -16.41 5.76 13.95
C LEU A 257 -17.18 7.08 13.87
N VAL A 258 -18.17 7.26 14.73
CA VAL A 258 -19.10 8.40 14.73
C VAL A 258 -19.11 9.05 16.11
N GLU A 259 -19.05 10.37 16.16
CA GLU A 259 -19.28 11.16 17.37
C GLU A 259 -20.76 11.56 17.45
N LEU A 260 -21.48 11.00 18.42
CA LEU A 260 -22.94 11.18 18.58
C LEU A 260 -23.29 12.42 19.43
N GLY A 261 -22.40 12.80 20.32
CA GLY A 261 -22.58 13.93 21.24
C GLY A 261 -21.80 15.19 20.82
N PRO A 262 -21.68 16.18 21.72
CA PRO A 262 -20.90 17.39 21.45
C PRO A 262 -19.43 17.09 21.09
N PRO A 263 -18.81 17.90 20.22
CA PRO A 263 -17.41 17.73 19.81
C PRO A 263 -16.43 17.52 20.97
N GLY A 264 -15.72 16.39 20.96
CA GLY A 264 -14.76 15.97 21.97
C GLY A 264 -15.35 15.22 23.17
N ALA A 265 -16.64 15.40 23.47
CA ALA A 265 -17.28 14.85 24.68
C ALA A 265 -17.70 13.38 24.53
N GLY A 266 -18.12 12.98 23.32
CA GLY A 266 -18.83 11.71 23.11
C GLY A 266 -20.30 11.77 23.58
N PRO A 267 -21.03 10.64 23.59
CA PRO A 267 -20.55 9.29 23.31
C PRO A 267 -20.21 9.07 21.82
N TYR A 268 -19.56 7.95 21.54
CA TYR A 268 -19.13 7.52 20.21
C TYR A 268 -19.86 6.24 19.82
N ALA A 269 -20.15 6.06 18.53
CA ALA A 269 -20.56 4.80 17.94
C ALA A 269 -19.47 4.26 17.01
N LEU A 270 -19.34 2.94 16.97
CA LEU A 270 -18.47 2.22 16.06
C LEU A 270 -19.31 1.21 15.28
N ILE A 271 -19.24 1.33 13.96
CA ILE A 271 -19.94 0.50 12.99
C ILE A 271 -18.89 -0.19 12.12
N LEU A 272 -18.90 -1.52 12.13
CA LEU A 272 -17.96 -2.37 11.40
C LEU A 272 -18.75 -3.32 10.50
N PRO A 273 -18.60 -3.26 9.17
CA PRO A 273 -19.02 -4.34 8.32
C PRO A 273 -18.16 -5.59 8.60
N LEU A 274 -18.78 -6.76 8.49
CA LEU A 274 -18.22 -8.05 8.85
C LEU A 274 -18.04 -8.95 7.63
N ILE A 275 -17.43 -10.12 7.82
CA ILE A 275 -17.46 -11.22 6.86
C ILE A 275 -18.41 -12.28 7.40
N ASP A 276 -19.34 -12.74 6.57
CA ASP A 276 -20.28 -13.81 6.91
C ASP A 276 -20.14 -14.96 5.90
N GLY A 277 -19.64 -16.10 6.37
CA GLY A 277 -19.19 -17.20 5.52
C GLY A 277 -18.11 -16.75 4.51
N ASP A 278 -18.50 -16.75 3.23
CA ASP A 278 -17.65 -16.37 2.09
C ASP A 278 -18.03 -15.00 1.48
N PHE A 279 -18.85 -14.20 2.19
CA PHE A 279 -19.24 -12.85 1.80
C PHE A 279 -18.62 -11.80 2.72
N ARG A 280 -18.11 -10.70 2.15
CA ARG A 280 -17.64 -9.53 2.91
C ARG A 280 -18.62 -8.38 2.84
N GLY A 281 -18.72 -7.63 3.92
CA GLY A 281 -19.40 -6.35 3.97
C GLY A 281 -18.45 -5.17 3.68
N THR A 282 -18.94 -4.14 2.98
CA THR A 282 -18.34 -2.79 2.98
C THR A 282 -19.43 -1.71 3.08
N LEU A 283 -19.15 -0.62 3.81
CA LEU A 283 -20.05 0.52 3.91
C LEU A 283 -19.85 1.49 2.74
N ARG A 284 -20.92 2.16 2.36
CA ARG A 284 -20.94 3.11 1.24
C ARG A 284 -22.09 4.12 1.36
N SER A 285 -21.99 5.21 0.61
CA SER A 285 -23.15 6.05 0.29
C SER A 285 -24.12 5.32 -0.65
N PRO A 286 -25.42 5.66 -0.64
CA PRO A 286 -26.41 5.07 -1.55
C PRO A 286 -26.06 5.28 -3.03
N ALA A 287 -26.37 4.29 -3.88
CA ALA A 287 -25.98 4.29 -5.31
C ALA A 287 -26.47 5.48 -6.16
N ARG A 288 -27.41 6.28 -5.66
CA ARG A 288 -27.84 7.56 -6.28
C ARG A 288 -27.89 8.67 -5.20
N PRO A 289 -26.75 9.22 -4.78
CA PRO A 289 -26.68 10.12 -3.61
C PRO A 289 -27.61 11.33 -3.74
N HIS A 290 -27.65 11.97 -4.92
CA HIS A 290 -28.49 13.15 -5.19
C HIS A 290 -30.00 12.92 -5.05
N ASN A 291 -30.47 11.67 -5.10
CA ASN A 291 -31.88 11.31 -4.99
C ASN A 291 -32.16 10.51 -3.70
N SER A 292 -31.18 10.40 -2.81
CA SER A 292 -31.28 9.62 -1.57
C SER A 292 -31.41 10.53 -0.35
N PRO A 293 -32.18 10.14 0.67
CA PRO A 293 -32.29 10.94 1.89
C PRO A 293 -30.95 10.96 2.64
N GLU A 294 -30.56 12.15 3.11
CA GLU A 294 -29.44 12.34 4.03
C GLU A 294 -29.63 11.47 5.29
N GLY A 295 -28.52 11.03 5.89
CA GLY A 295 -28.50 10.06 6.99
C GLY A 295 -28.56 8.61 6.53
N SER A 296 -29.08 8.28 5.34
CA SER A 296 -29.13 6.89 4.86
C SER A 296 -27.74 6.25 4.78
N LEU A 297 -27.57 5.08 5.39
CA LEU A 297 -26.35 4.27 5.34
C LEU A 297 -26.59 3.00 4.51
N THR A 298 -25.67 2.67 3.60
CA THR A 298 -25.74 1.47 2.78
C THR A 298 -24.59 0.53 3.08
N LEU A 299 -24.91 -0.75 3.23
CA LEU A 299 -23.99 -1.87 3.35
C LEU A 299 -24.01 -2.64 2.03
N ARG A 300 -22.87 -2.73 1.34
CA ARG A 300 -22.63 -3.75 0.32
C ARG A 300 -22.28 -5.05 1.02
N VAL A 301 -22.86 -6.16 0.57
CA VAL A 301 -22.43 -7.53 0.90
C VAL A 301 -22.10 -8.23 -0.41
N GLU A 302 -20.88 -8.76 -0.56
CA GLU A 302 -20.44 -9.43 -1.80
C GLU A 302 -19.53 -10.64 -1.53
N SER A 303 -19.66 -11.70 -2.33
CA SER A 303 -18.71 -12.84 -2.37
C SER A 303 -17.54 -12.57 -3.31
N GLY A 304 -17.79 -11.78 -4.36
CA GLY A 304 -16.87 -11.55 -5.48
C GLY A 304 -16.92 -12.61 -6.58
N ASP A 305 -17.67 -13.70 -6.41
CA ASP A 305 -17.89 -14.76 -7.41
C ASP A 305 -19.39 -14.94 -7.68
N ASN A 306 -19.82 -14.77 -8.94
CA ASN A 306 -21.23 -14.86 -9.33
C ASN A 306 -21.86 -16.24 -9.15
N ARG A 307 -21.08 -17.27 -8.81
CA ARG A 307 -21.57 -18.62 -8.47
C ARG A 307 -21.82 -18.79 -6.97
N VAL A 308 -21.20 -17.95 -6.13
CA VAL A 308 -21.36 -17.96 -4.68
C VAL A 308 -22.45 -16.95 -4.33
N VAL A 309 -23.66 -17.48 -4.10
CA VAL A 309 -24.89 -16.71 -3.89
C VAL A 309 -25.58 -17.11 -2.58
N ALA A 310 -26.22 -16.14 -1.92
CA ALA A 310 -27.01 -16.37 -0.71
C ALA A 310 -28.25 -15.45 -0.69
N GLU A 311 -29.25 -15.83 0.11
CA GLU A 311 -30.49 -15.06 0.30
C GLU A 311 -30.48 -14.26 1.61
N LYS A 312 -29.60 -14.62 2.54
CA LYS A 312 -29.48 -14.07 3.89
C LYS A 312 -28.05 -14.13 4.36
N TRP A 313 -27.69 -13.16 5.20
CA TRP A 313 -26.43 -13.10 5.90
C TRP A 313 -26.73 -12.62 7.32
N ASP A 314 -26.54 -13.48 8.31
CA ASP A 314 -26.94 -13.27 9.69
C ASP A 314 -25.95 -12.38 10.48
N SER A 315 -24.71 -12.23 10.00
CA SER A 315 -23.63 -11.59 10.76
C SER A 315 -22.80 -10.62 9.91
N VAL A 316 -23.43 -9.61 9.29
CA VAL A 316 -22.75 -8.69 8.34
C VAL A 316 -22.45 -7.29 8.87
N LEU A 317 -23.03 -6.88 10.00
CA LEU A 317 -22.81 -5.54 10.56
C LEU A 317 -22.75 -5.56 12.09
N HIS A 318 -21.59 -5.19 12.65
CA HIS A 318 -21.40 -4.99 14.09
C HIS A 318 -21.57 -3.52 14.46
N VAL A 319 -22.40 -3.24 15.47
CA VAL A 319 -22.66 -1.90 16.01
C VAL A 319 -22.35 -1.90 17.51
N SER A 320 -21.60 -0.91 17.97
CA SER A 320 -21.21 -0.75 19.38
C SER A 320 -21.09 0.74 19.74
N ALA A 321 -21.19 1.08 21.03
CA ALA A 321 -21.08 2.47 21.50
C ALA A 321 -20.29 2.58 22.80
N GLY A 322 -19.71 3.75 23.07
CA GLY A 322 -18.91 3.99 24.28
C GLY A 322 -18.40 5.42 24.46
N TRP A 323 -17.80 5.69 25.62
CA TRP A 323 -17.28 7.02 26.02
C TRP A 323 -15.79 7.25 25.73
N ASP A 324 -15.04 6.17 25.48
CA ASP A 324 -13.63 6.20 25.10
C ASP A 324 -13.49 5.61 23.69
N PRO A 325 -13.07 6.40 22.69
CA PRO A 325 -13.02 5.94 21.31
C PRO A 325 -11.90 4.90 21.10
N TYR A 326 -10.84 4.90 21.90
CA TYR A 326 -9.76 3.92 21.78
C TYR A 326 -10.17 2.56 22.33
N LEU A 327 -10.86 2.53 23.48
CA LEU A 327 -11.37 1.29 24.07
C LEU A 327 -12.54 0.72 23.26
N LEU A 328 -13.41 1.57 22.72
CA LEU A 328 -14.50 1.19 21.82
C LEU A 328 -13.94 0.50 20.57
N VAL A 329 -12.93 1.10 19.92
CA VAL A 329 -12.28 0.53 18.73
C VAL A 329 -11.52 -0.76 19.07
N GLU A 330 -10.73 -0.78 20.15
CA GLU A 330 -10.00 -1.99 20.56
C GLU A 330 -10.94 -3.18 20.78
N GLN A 331 -12.05 -2.98 21.51
CA GLN A 331 -12.99 -4.05 21.82
C GLN A 331 -13.87 -4.43 20.63
N GLY A 332 -14.40 -3.44 19.89
CA GLY A 332 -15.30 -3.67 18.77
C GLY A 332 -14.61 -4.34 17.58
N VAL A 333 -13.37 -3.96 17.26
CA VAL A 333 -12.59 -4.62 16.19
C VAL A 333 -12.20 -6.04 16.58
N GLN A 334 -11.87 -6.30 17.85
CA GLN A 334 -11.64 -7.67 18.33
C GLN A 334 -12.93 -8.53 18.30
N ALA A 335 -14.10 -7.93 18.52
CA ALA A 335 -15.38 -8.62 18.34
C ALA A 335 -15.66 -8.92 16.87
N ALA A 336 -15.48 -7.93 15.99
CA ALA A 336 -15.63 -8.08 14.54
C ALA A 336 -14.70 -9.16 13.96
N ALA A 337 -13.44 -9.20 14.39
CA ALA A 337 -12.47 -10.22 13.97
C ALA A 337 -12.89 -11.64 14.40
N ARG A 338 -13.35 -11.83 15.64
CA ARG A 338 -13.89 -13.13 16.10
C ARG A 338 -15.11 -13.59 15.29
N LEU A 339 -15.96 -12.68 14.86
CA LEU A 339 -17.13 -12.98 14.02
C LEU A 339 -16.74 -13.24 12.55
N SER A 340 -15.75 -12.52 12.03
CA SER A 340 -15.44 -12.46 10.58
C SER A 340 -14.35 -13.42 10.10
N GLY A 341 -13.48 -13.90 10.99
CA GLY A 341 -12.39 -14.77 10.54
C GLY A 341 -11.38 -15.30 11.55
N GLY A 342 -11.49 -14.94 12.82
CA GLY A 342 -10.67 -15.51 13.88
C GLY A 342 -9.31 -14.83 14.10
N ALA A 343 -8.99 -13.72 13.42
CA ALA A 343 -7.78 -12.96 13.72
C ALA A 343 -7.68 -12.62 15.21
N ALA A 344 -6.55 -12.95 15.81
CA ALA A 344 -6.35 -12.81 17.24
C ALA A 344 -6.10 -11.34 17.63
N PRO A 345 -6.48 -10.91 18.85
CA PRO A 345 -6.10 -9.60 19.36
C PRO A 345 -4.59 -9.37 19.33
N ARG A 346 -4.13 -8.18 18.96
CA ARG A 346 -2.70 -7.81 18.93
C ARG A 346 -1.96 -8.20 20.22
N ALA A 347 -2.60 -7.97 21.37
CA ALA A 347 -2.04 -8.23 22.69
C ALA A 347 -1.87 -9.73 23.05
N THR A 348 -2.39 -10.64 22.23
CA THR A 348 -2.22 -12.10 22.39
C THR A 348 -1.17 -12.69 21.45
N LYS A 349 -0.66 -11.92 20.50
CA LYS A 349 0.33 -12.35 19.51
C LYS A 349 1.74 -12.01 20.00
N LEU A 350 2.70 -12.88 19.66
CA LEU A 350 4.11 -12.61 19.90
C LEU A 350 4.59 -11.50 18.95
N LEU A 351 5.17 -10.44 19.51
CA LEU A 351 5.80 -9.36 18.75
C LEU A 351 7.28 -9.73 18.55
N PRO A 352 7.79 -9.85 17.30
CA PRO A 352 9.15 -10.29 17.06
C PRO A 352 10.18 -9.28 17.57
N PRO A 353 11.30 -9.73 18.18
CA PRO A 353 12.34 -8.86 18.73
C PRO A 353 13.10 -8.03 17.67
N SER A 354 12.89 -8.31 16.39
CA SER A 354 13.40 -7.49 15.27
C SER A 354 12.78 -6.11 15.18
N ILE A 355 11.64 -5.86 15.85
CA ILE A 355 11.01 -4.52 15.88
C ILE A 355 11.81 -3.51 16.72
N ASP A 356 12.63 -3.97 17.66
CA ASP A 356 13.41 -3.14 18.60
C ASP A 356 14.82 -2.79 18.07
N VAL A 357 15.13 -3.15 16.82
CA VAL A 357 16.43 -2.91 16.19
C VAL A 357 16.28 -2.01 14.96
N PHE A 358 17.33 -1.24 14.67
CA PHE A 358 17.35 -0.41 13.46
C PHE A 358 17.45 -1.31 12.22
N GLY A 359 16.62 -1.05 11.22
CA GLY A 359 16.60 -1.82 9.99
C GLY A 359 17.07 -1.06 8.75
N TRP A 360 17.44 -1.82 7.72
CA TRP A 360 17.59 -1.31 6.35
C TRP A 360 16.85 -2.21 5.37
N CYS A 361 16.07 -1.61 4.47
CA CYS A 361 15.30 -2.28 3.44
C CYS A 361 15.87 -1.94 2.06
N THR A 362 16.05 -2.96 1.21
CA THR A 362 16.73 -2.78 -0.09
C THR A 362 15.87 -2.18 -1.20
N TRP A 363 14.57 -1.92 -0.96
CA TRP A 363 13.60 -1.51 -1.98
C TRP A 363 14.00 -0.22 -2.72
N ASP A 364 13.94 0.97 -2.12
CA ASP A 364 14.35 2.20 -2.85
C ASP A 364 15.85 2.26 -3.17
N ALA A 365 16.66 1.45 -2.49
CA ALA A 365 18.08 1.36 -2.74
C ALA A 365 18.37 0.78 -4.14
N PHE A 366 17.69 -0.33 -4.52
CA PHE A 366 18.01 -1.10 -5.74
C PHE A 366 16.79 -1.52 -6.57
N TYR A 367 15.57 -1.52 -6.01
CA TYR A 367 14.40 -2.22 -6.55
C TYR A 367 14.80 -3.65 -6.99
N SER A 368 14.28 -4.15 -8.11
CA SER A 368 14.60 -5.48 -8.63
C SER A 368 16.07 -5.71 -9.03
N THR A 369 16.95 -4.70 -8.95
CA THR A 369 18.41 -4.86 -9.15
C THR A 369 19.19 -5.29 -7.88
N VAL A 370 18.50 -5.54 -6.75
CA VAL A 370 19.14 -6.02 -5.51
C VAL A 370 20.03 -7.24 -5.75
N SER A 371 21.24 -7.22 -5.18
CA SER A 371 22.29 -8.24 -5.33
C SER A 371 23.18 -8.30 -4.10
N ALA A 372 23.90 -9.41 -3.90
CA ALA A 372 24.79 -9.60 -2.75
C ALA A 372 25.83 -8.46 -2.61
N LYS A 373 26.44 -8.04 -3.74
CA LYS A 373 27.37 -6.92 -3.80
C LYS A 373 26.71 -5.59 -3.38
N GLY A 374 25.52 -5.28 -3.91
CA GLY A 374 24.81 -4.04 -3.56
C GLY A 374 24.43 -3.97 -2.08
N ILE A 375 23.97 -5.09 -1.51
CA ILE A 375 23.70 -5.21 -0.06
C ILE A 375 24.97 -4.93 0.74
N GLN A 376 26.10 -5.54 0.35
CA GLN A 376 27.38 -5.33 1.02
C GLN A 376 27.83 -3.85 0.95
N GLU A 377 27.65 -3.18 -0.18
CA GLU A 377 27.99 -1.76 -0.36
C GLU A 377 27.14 -0.85 0.54
N GLY A 378 25.83 -1.08 0.63
CA GLY A 378 24.95 -0.29 1.50
C GLY A 378 25.21 -0.50 2.99
N LEU A 379 25.37 -1.75 3.43
CA LEU A 379 25.74 -2.04 4.83
C LEU A 379 27.11 -1.45 5.18
N SER A 380 28.10 -1.54 4.27
CA SER A 380 29.41 -0.89 4.46
C SER A 380 29.29 0.63 4.57
N SER A 381 28.41 1.25 3.78
CA SER A 381 28.17 2.71 3.82
C SER A 381 27.55 3.15 5.15
N LEU A 382 26.55 2.41 5.64
CA LEU A 382 25.91 2.64 6.94
C LEU A 382 26.90 2.46 8.11
N SER A 383 27.61 1.32 8.16
CA SER A 383 28.62 1.04 9.19
C SER A 383 29.75 2.08 9.21
N SER A 384 30.19 2.58 8.05
CA SER A 384 31.21 3.64 7.95
C SER A 384 30.74 4.97 8.55
N GLY A 385 29.43 5.22 8.62
CA GLY A 385 28.84 6.37 9.31
C GLY A 385 28.60 6.18 10.81
N GLY A 386 28.96 5.01 11.36
CA GLY A 386 28.72 4.66 12.76
C GLY A 386 27.27 4.31 13.08
N VAL A 387 26.50 3.82 12.09
CA VAL A 387 25.12 3.35 12.26
C VAL A 387 25.00 1.95 11.69
N THR A 388 24.85 0.94 12.53
CA THR A 388 24.80 -0.46 12.11
C THR A 388 23.37 -1.01 12.19
N PRO A 389 22.75 -1.42 11.07
CA PRO A 389 21.46 -2.11 11.10
C PRO A 389 21.54 -3.43 11.87
N GLY A 390 20.58 -3.67 12.76
CA GLY A 390 20.33 -5.00 13.33
C GLY A 390 19.43 -5.87 12.45
N LEU A 391 18.60 -5.25 11.60
CA LEU A 391 17.69 -5.92 10.67
C LEU A 391 18.02 -5.55 9.21
N LEU A 392 18.10 -6.55 8.34
CA LEU A 392 18.12 -6.38 6.88
C LEU A 392 16.82 -6.95 6.30
N ILE A 393 16.14 -6.19 5.45
CA ILE A 393 15.04 -6.68 4.62
C ILE A 393 15.53 -6.72 3.17
N ILE A 394 15.75 -7.94 2.67
CA ILE A 394 16.05 -8.20 1.26
C ILE A 394 14.71 -8.20 0.52
N ASP A 395 14.39 -7.04 -0.04
CA ASP A 395 13.16 -6.78 -0.77
C ASP A 395 13.17 -7.40 -2.18
N ASP A 396 12.12 -7.16 -2.97
CA ASP A 396 11.89 -7.79 -4.27
C ASP A 396 13.11 -7.72 -5.23
N GLY A 397 13.27 -8.78 -6.01
CA GLY A 397 14.35 -9.02 -6.95
C GLY A 397 15.32 -10.13 -6.54
N TRP A 398 15.22 -10.72 -5.34
CA TRP A 398 16.06 -11.87 -4.97
C TRP A 398 15.53 -13.21 -5.52
N GLN A 399 14.22 -13.31 -5.78
CA GLN A 399 13.55 -14.52 -6.27
C GLN A 399 13.90 -14.82 -7.75
N SER A 400 13.84 -16.09 -8.14
CA SER A 400 13.98 -16.52 -9.53
C SER A 400 12.66 -16.38 -10.27
N THR A 401 12.58 -15.48 -11.25
CA THR A 401 11.32 -15.14 -11.93
C THR A 401 11.50 -14.89 -13.43
N ASP A 402 10.43 -15.09 -14.19
CA ASP A 402 10.39 -14.84 -15.63
C ASP A 402 9.00 -14.37 -16.06
N VAL A 403 8.91 -13.79 -17.26
CA VAL A 403 7.67 -13.38 -17.93
C VAL A 403 7.21 -14.51 -18.85
N ASP A 404 5.91 -14.68 -19.07
CA ASP A 404 5.42 -15.69 -20.01
C ASP A 404 6.03 -15.47 -21.44
N PRO A 405 6.43 -16.53 -22.17
CA PRO A 405 7.10 -16.41 -23.47
C PRO A 405 6.39 -15.53 -24.54
N PRO A 406 5.04 -15.42 -24.58
CA PRO A 406 4.37 -14.49 -25.48
C PRO A 406 4.71 -13.00 -25.20
N PHE A 407 5.02 -12.64 -23.96
CA PHE A 407 5.30 -11.25 -23.54
C PHE A 407 6.79 -10.97 -23.33
N GLN A 408 7.65 -12.00 -23.21
CA GLN A 408 9.12 -11.87 -23.36
C GLN A 408 9.53 -11.18 -24.68
N LYS A 409 8.61 -11.12 -25.66
CA LYS A 409 8.67 -10.18 -26.75
C LYS A 409 8.46 -8.75 -26.23
N GLY A 410 9.54 -8.12 -25.73
CA GLY A 410 9.59 -6.67 -25.45
C GLY A 410 9.25 -5.80 -26.65
N ALA A 411 9.23 -4.47 -26.48
CA ALA A 411 8.80 -3.53 -27.51
C ALA A 411 9.44 -3.71 -28.89
N LEU A 412 8.84 -3.07 -29.91
CA LEU A 412 9.37 -2.97 -31.27
C LEU A 412 10.69 -2.18 -31.27
N SER A 413 11.79 -2.86 -30.96
CA SER A 413 13.13 -2.32 -31.16
C SER A 413 13.44 -2.27 -32.67
N PRO A 414 14.26 -1.31 -33.14
CA PRO A 414 14.75 -1.26 -34.52
C PRO A 414 15.38 -2.59 -34.98
N THR A 415 16.19 -3.21 -34.12
CA THR A 415 16.81 -4.51 -34.39
C THR A 415 15.77 -5.63 -34.54
N LYS A 416 14.66 -5.57 -33.81
CA LYS A 416 13.57 -6.56 -33.85
C LYS A 416 12.63 -6.38 -35.05
N LEU A 417 12.36 -5.13 -35.42
CA LEU A 417 11.66 -4.80 -36.68
C LEU A 417 12.48 -5.30 -37.89
N ALA A 418 13.81 -5.12 -37.86
CA ALA A 418 14.70 -5.63 -38.90
C ALA A 418 14.68 -7.16 -39.04
N GLN A 419 14.63 -7.89 -37.93
CA GLN A 419 14.47 -9.35 -37.92
C GLN A 419 13.12 -9.79 -38.49
N LEU A 420 12.03 -9.11 -38.13
CA LEU A 420 10.68 -9.36 -38.66
C LEU A 420 10.55 -9.04 -40.16
N LEU A 421 11.32 -8.08 -40.67
CA LEU A 421 11.38 -7.68 -42.07
C LEU A 421 12.45 -8.45 -42.88
N HIS A 422 13.14 -9.42 -42.27
CA HIS A 422 14.23 -10.19 -42.88
C HIS A 422 15.36 -9.34 -43.50
N LEU A 423 15.70 -8.20 -42.88
CA LEU A 423 16.79 -7.35 -43.37
C LEU A 423 18.15 -8.06 -43.30
N PRO A 424 19.08 -7.83 -44.26
CA PRO A 424 20.43 -8.38 -44.25
C PRO A 424 21.21 -8.12 -42.96
N GLU A 425 22.14 -9.00 -42.59
CA GLU A 425 22.95 -8.85 -41.38
C GLU A 425 23.73 -7.53 -41.33
N SER A 426 24.17 -7.01 -42.48
CA SER A 426 24.84 -5.70 -42.60
C SER A 426 23.94 -4.54 -42.16
N GLU A 427 22.65 -4.59 -42.49
CA GLU A 427 21.65 -3.58 -42.09
C GLU A 427 21.25 -3.76 -40.63
N GLN A 428 21.11 -5.01 -40.15
CA GLN A 428 20.89 -5.28 -38.73
C GLN A 428 22.06 -4.78 -37.86
N ALA A 429 23.31 -4.94 -38.31
CA ALA A 429 24.49 -4.43 -37.62
C ALA A 429 24.52 -2.89 -37.60
N LEU A 430 24.05 -2.23 -38.66
CA LEU A 430 23.92 -0.77 -38.73
C LEU A 430 22.83 -0.25 -37.76
N LEU A 431 21.71 -0.95 -37.65
CA LEU A 431 20.63 -0.62 -36.73
C LEU A 431 21.08 -0.79 -35.27
N ARG A 432 21.76 -1.88 -34.91
CA ARG A 432 22.36 -2.04 -33.56
C ARG A 432 23.35 -0.93 -33.21
N LYS A 433 24.17 -0.46 -34.16
CA LYS A 433 25.09 0.69 -34.00
C LYS A 433 24.39 2.05 -33.79
N THR A 434 23.07 2.12 -34.02
CA THR A 434 22.29 3.38 -34.00
C THR A 434 21.04 3.30 -33.11
N GLU A 435 20.82 2.16 -32.44
CA GLU A 435 19.67 1.89 -31.58
C GLU A 435 19.63 2.80 -30.35
N GLU A 436 20.80 3.21 -29.83
CA GLU A 436 20.93 4.20 -28.76
C GLU A 436 20.37 5.58 -29.14
N ASP A 437 20.54 6.02 -30.39
CA ASP A 437 20.02 7.30 -30.88
C ASP A 437 18.48 7.30 -30.91
N PHE A 438 17.84 6.15 -31.20
CA PHE A 438 16.38 5.96 -31.14
C PHE A 438 15.84 6.02 -29.70
N TYR A 439 16.47 5.29 -28.78
CA TYR A 439 16.06 5.26 -27.37
C TYR A 439 16.31 6.60 -26.67
N SER A 440 17.42 7.27 -26.96
CA SER A 440 17.72 8.60 -26.38
C SER A 440 16.67 9.64 -26.80
N GLU A 441 16.33 9.70 -28.09
CA GLU A 441 15.38 10.69 -28.60
C GLU A 441 13.95 10.43 -28.08
N SER A 442 13.51 9.16 -28.04
CA SER A 442 12.19 8.82 -27.51
C SER A 442 12.04 9.16 -26.02
N MET A 443 13.09 8.92 -25.23
CA MET A 443 13.13 9.26 -23.80
C MET A 443 13.24 10.76 -23.53
N GLU A 444 13.93 11.53 -24.38
CA GLU A 444 13.98 13.00 -24.24
C GLU A 444 12.62 13.64 -24.52
N VAL A 445 11.91 13.20 -25.56
CA VAL A 445 10.51 13.62 -25.81
C VAL A 445 9.61 13.24 -24.63
N LEU A 446 9.69 12.00 -24.15
CA LEU A 446 8.91 11.57 -22.99
C LEU A 446 9.20 12.39 -21.73
N ALA A 447 10.46 12.76 -21.47
CA ALA A 447 10.83 13.61 -20.35
C ALA A 447 10.27 15.04 -20.49
N GLU A 448 10.28 15.61 -21.70
CA GLU A 448 9.73 16.95 -21.97
C GLU A 448 8.20 17.00 -21.72
N TYR A 449 7.48 15.95 -22.09
CA TYR A 449 6.03 15.86 -21.85
C TYR A 449 5.68 15.43 -20.42
N ALA A 450 6.47 14.56 -19.78
CA ALA A 450 6.30 14.19 -18.38
C ALA A 450 6.42 15.41 -17.45
N ALA A 451 7.31 16.34 -17.75
CA ALA A 451 7.45 17.63 -17.04
C ALA A 451 6.21 18.54 -17.15
N LYS A 452 5.26 18.24 -18.05
CA LYS A 452 4.00 18.98 -18.25
C LYS A 452 2.78 18.26 -17.64
N LEU A 453 2.96 17.08 -17.05
CA LEU A 453 1.88 16.35 -16.37
C LEU A 453 1.64 16.88 -14.95
N PRO A 454 0.42 16.75 -14.39
CA PRO A 454 0.15 17.13 -13.01
C PRO A 454 0.96 16.26 -12.02
N PRO A 455 1.49 16.83 -10.92
CA PRO A 455 2.09 16.02 -9.85
C PRO A 455 1.00 15.16 -9.15
N GLY A 456 1.33 13.90 -8.86
CA GLY A 456 0.44 12.96 -8.15
C GLY A 456 -0.49 12.10 -9.03
N SER A 457 -0.19 11.96 -10.33
CA SER A 457 -0.95 11.14 -11.29
C SER A 457 -0.87 9.63 -11.07
N SER A 458 -1.88 8.85 -11.49
CA SER A 458 -1.81 7.37 -11.44
C SER A 458 -0.73 6.80 -12.37
N ALA A 459 -0.38 7.51 -13.44
CA ALA A 459 0.80 7.19 -14.26
C ALA A 459 2.12 7.25 -13.47
N SER A 460 2.16 7.93 -12.32
CA SER A 460 3.30 7.91 -11.40
C SER A 460 3.28 6.75 -10.40
N SER A 461 2.10 6.18 -10.10
CA SER A 461 1.92 5.09 -9.13
C SER A 461 1.80 3.70 -9.77
N SER A 462 1.35 3.60 -11.02
CA SER A 462 1.24 2.35 -11.79
C SER A 462 2.49 2.04 -12.62
N MET A 463 3.46 2.96 -12.63
CA MET A 463 4.73 2.87 -13.36
C MET A 463 5.91 3.12 -12.42
N PRO A 464 6.31 2.16 -11.57
CA PRO A 464 7.45 2.34 -10.67
C PRO A 464 8.70 2.80 -11.40
N VAL A 465 8.89 2.37 -12.65
CA VAL A 465 10.02 2.74 -13.50
C VAL A 465 9.94 4.17 -14.04
N LEU A 466 8.78 4.71 -14.45
CA LEU A 466 8.72 6.06 -15.05
C LEU A 466 8.74 7.19 -14.00
N SER A 467 8.12 7.01 -12.83
CA SER A 467 8.26 7.97 -11.72
C SER A 467 9.65 7.89 -11.07
N ASN A 468 10.27 6.71 -11.06
CA ASN A 468 11.64 6.54 -10.55
C ASN A 468 12.77 6.69 -11.59
N LEU A 469 12.48 6.97 -12.86
CA LEU A 469 13.44 7.40 -13.88
C LEU A 469 13.18 8.85 -14.32
N GLY A 470 13.44 9.80 -13.42
CA GLY A 470 13.60 11.20 -13.84
C GLY A 470 14.72 11.34 -14.87
N PRO A 471 14.77 12.43 -15.68
CA PRO A 471 15.65 12.56 -16.85
C PRO A 471 17.17 12.44 -16.58
N LYS A 472 17.60 12.55 -15.31
CA LYS A 472 19.00 12.31 -14.89
C LYS A 472 19.29 10.85 -14.53
N GLY A 473 18.28 10.05 -14.17
CA GLY A 473 18.43 8.65 -13.75
C GLY A 473 18.85 7.73 -14.89
N ALA A 474 18.20 7.86 -16.06
CA ALA A 474 18.57 7.13 -17.27
C ALA A 474 20.04 7.39 -17.67
N ARG A 475 20.46 8.67 -17.67
CA ARG A 475 21.85 9.06 -17.98
C ARG A 475 22.86 8.59 -16.91
N GLN A 476 22.47 8.48 -15.63
CA GLN A 476 23.36 7.95 -14.58
C GLN A 476 23.53 6.43 -14.64
N GLN A 477 22.49 5.66 -14.95
CA GLN A 477 22.63 4.22 -15.24
C GLN A 477 23.57 3.99 -16.45
N GLN A 478 23.47 4.82 -17.48
CA GLN A 478 24.31 4.72 -18.68
C GLN A 478 25.78 5.13 -18.43
N GLN A 479 26.05 6.18 -17.65
CA GLN A 479 27.43 6.58 -17.33
C GLN A 479 28.19 5.53 -16.51
N GLN A 480 27.50 4.78 -15.63
CA GLN A 480 28.13 3.65 -14.92
C GLN A 480 28.58 2.53 -15.86
N HIS A 481 27.90 2.33 -17.00
CA HIS A 481 28.29 1.35 -18.01
C HIS A 481 29.59 1.74 -18.76
N GLN A 482 29.82 3.02 -19.03
CA GLN A 482 31.05 3.48 -19.69
C GLN A 482 32.25 3.59 -18.74
N VAL A 483 32.06 4.03 -17.49
CA VAL A 483 33.16 4.19 -16.51
C VAL A 483 33.76 2.84 -16.08
N SER A 484 33.06 1.72 -16.32
CA SER A 484 33.57 0.37 -16.03
C SER A 484 34.75 -0.08 -16.93
N LEU A 485 35.12 0.68 -17.97
CA LEU A 485 36.12 0.24 -18.97
C LEU A 485 37.43 1.03 -19.01
N GLN A 486 37.54 2.21 -18.37
CA GLN A 486 38.80 2.98 -18.32
C GLN A 486 38.99 3.65 -16.95
N GLY A 487 40.20 3.55 -16.40
CA GLY A 487 40.48 3.90 -15.00
C GLY A 487 41.08 5.30 -14.77
N THR A 488 40.74 5.85 -13.60
CA THR A 488 41.37 6.97 -12.87
C THR A 488 41.22 8.41 -13.43
N PRO A 489 41.26 9.45 -12.56
CA PRO A 489 40.54 10.71 -12.79
C PRO A 489 41.41 11.97 -12.94
N ALA A 490 40.85 13.04 -13.52
CA ALA A 490 41.38 14.40 -13.41
C ALA A 490 40.29 15.50 -13.56
N ASP A 491 40.31 16.42 -12.59
CA ASP A 491 39.96 17.86 -12.61
C ASP A 491 38.62 18.47 -13.12
N GLN A 492 37.92 19.05 -12.13
CA GLN A 492 37.55 20.47 -11.95
C GLN A 492 36.46 21.19 -12.76
N ASP A 493 35.75 22.02 -11.98
CA ASP A 493 34.66 22.93 -12.32
C ASP A 493 34.88 23.86 -13.52
N GLN A 494 33.87 23.95 -14.39
CA GLN A 494 33.46 25.20 -15.05
C GLN A 494 31.94 25.21 -15.28
N GLN A 495 31.23 26.08 -14.58
CA GLN A 495 29.83 26.39 -14.88
C GLN A 495 29.75 27.39 -16.04
N VAL A 496 29.40 26.91 -17.24
CA VAL A 496 29.00 27.76 -18.37
C VAL A 496 27.47 27.86 -18.41
N GLN A 497 26.93 29.05 -18.67
CA GLN A 497 25.47 29.25 -18.61
C GLN A 497 24.74 28.63 -19.83
N PRO A 498 23.48 28.16 -19.67
CA PRO A 498 22.80 27.38 -20.71
C PRO A 498 22.50 28.12 -22.02
N GLU A 499 22.39 29.45 -22.01
CA GLU A 499 21.95 30.22 -23.18
C GLU A 499 23.04 30.36 -24.26
N GLU A 500 24.33 30.46 -23.89
CA GLU A 500 25.43 30.50 -24.87
C GLU A 500 25.57 29.18 -25.63
N GLN A 501 25.37 28.04 -24.97
CA GLN A 501 25.38 26.73 -25.64
C GLN A 501 24.21 26.55 -26.61
N LEU A 502 23.06 27.19 -26.36
CA LEU A 502 21.91 27.14 -27.25
C LEU A 502 22.09 28.05 -28.48
N MET A 503 22.72 29.22 -28.30
CA MET A 503 23.11 30.12 -29.38
C MET A 503 24.16 29.48 -30.30
N GLN A 504 25.27 28.98 -29.74
CA GLN A 504 26.33 28.32 -30.52
C GLN A 504 25.82 27.09 -31.28
N LYS A 505 24.91 26.29 -30.69
CA LYS A 505 24.27 25.18 -31.40
C LYS A 505 23.37 25.64 -32.55
N ARG A 506 22.65 26.76 -32.41
CA ARG A 506 21.82 27.31 -33.50
C ARG A 506 22.65 27.85 -34.65
N GLU A 507 23.74 28.57 -34.36
CA GLU A 507 24.66 29.04 -35.41
C GLU A 507 25.32 27.86 -36.15
N LEU A 508 25.80 26.84 -35.43
CA LEU A 508 26.40 25.66 -36.05
C LEU A 508 25.42 24.89 -36.95
N VAL A 509 24.17 24.73 -36.53
CA VAL A 509 23.11 24.09 -37.33
C VAL A 509 22.77 24.93 -38.57
N GLN A 510 22.68 26.26 -38.43
CA GLN A 510 22.40 27.13 -39.57
C GLN A 510 23.53 27.10 -40.61
N LEU A 511 24.78 27.14 -40.15
CA LEU A 511 25.97 27.10 -41.01
C LEU A 511 26.11 25.75 -41.74
N LEU A 512 25.73 24.64 -41.10
CA LEU A 512 25.62 23.33 -41.73
C LEU A 512 24.49 23.26 -42.78
N LEU A 513 23.32 23.84 -42.50
CA LEU A 513 22.19 23.89 -43.44
C LEU A 513 22.50 24.72 -44.69
N ASP A 514 23.20 25.84 -44.53
CA ASP A 514 23.58 26.69 -45.66
C ASP A 514 24.70 26.05 -46.49
N HIS A 515 25.66 25.34 -45.87
CA HIS A 515 26.65 24.53 -46.60
C HIS A 515 26.01 23.39 -47.42
N GLN A 516 24.94 22.76 -46.90
CA GLN A 516 24.18 21.75 -47.64
C GLN A 516 23.37 22.33 -48.81
N ARG A 517 22.80 23.55 -48.65
CA ARG A 517 22.14 24.27 -49.74
C ARG A 517 23.11 24.60 -50.87
N GLU A 518 24.32 25.06 -50.56
CA GLU A 518 25.36 25.36 -51.55
C GLU A 518 25.71 24.11 -52.39
N ARG A 519 25.89 22.95 -51.74
CA ARG A 519 26.17 21.68 -52.43
C ARG A 519 24.98 21.18 -53.27
N LEU A 520 23.74 21.32 -52.80
CA LEU A 520 22.56 21.00 -53.62
C LEU A 520 22.45 21.91 -54.85
N ARG A 521 22.79 23.20 -54.70
CA ARG A 521 22.73 24.18 -55.80
C ARG A 521 23.73 23.84 -56.92
N LEU A 522 24.92 23.39 -56.54
CA LEU A 522 25.95 22.91 -57.47
C LEU A 522 25.60 21.56 -58.13
N LEU A 523 24.85 20.68 -57.46
CA LEU A 523 24.37 19.42 -58.01
C LEU A 523 23.21 19.58 -59.01
N LEU A 524 22.42 20.65 -58.88
CA LEU A 524 21.19 20.85 -59.68
C LEU A 524 21.37 21.71 -60.94
N ASN A 525 22.47 22.47 -61.06
CA ASN A 525 22.81 23.24 -62.27
C ASN A 525 24.32 23.17 -62.56
N PRO A 526 24.81 22.13 -63.26
CA PRO A 526 26.15 22.13 -63.83
C PRO A 526 26.18 23.00 -65.10
N GLU A 527 27.07 24.00 -65.18
CA GLU A 527 27.27 24.76 -66.41
C GLU A 527 27.96 23.90 -67.51
N PRO A 528 27.60 24.05 -68.80
CA PRO A 528 28.16 23.26 -69.87
C PRO A 528 29.50 23.84 -70.37
N ALA A 529 30.59 23.08 -70.21
CA ALA A 529 31.87 23.38 -70.85
C ALA A 529 31.86 22.97 -72.33
N SER A 530 32.43 23.82 -73.19
CA SER A 530 32.55 23.62 -74.63
C SER A 530 33.71 22.68 -75.03
N PRO A 531 33.67 22.04 -76.22
CA PRO A 531 34.64 21.01 -76.61
C PRO A 531 35.77 21.55 -77.49
N GLN A 532 37.02 21.11 -77.26
CA GLN A 532 38.06 21.20 -78.29
C GLN A 532 39.15 20.11 -78.19
N GLN A 533 39.13 19.24 -79.20
CA GLN A 533 40.21 18.64 -80.00
C GLN A 533 41.51 18.08 -79.37
N ASP A 534 41.77 16.84 -79.83
CA ASP A 534 43.04 16.13 -79.99
C ASP A 534 44.33 16.96 -80.06
N ASP A 535 45.40 16.45 -79.44
CA ASP A 535 46.59 16.09 -80.22
C ASP A 535 47.47 15.01 -79.56
N SER A 536 48.44 14.50 -80.32
CA SER A 536 49.13 13.21 -80.13
C SER A 536 50.37 13.15 -79.18
N ASN A 537 50.76 11.89 -78.87
CA ASN A 537 52.13 11.34 -78.67
C ASN A 537 52.68 10.86 -77.30
N THR A 538 53.04 9.56 -77.32
CA THR A 538 54.21 8.88 -76.71
C THR A 538 54.39 8.74 -75.18
N SER A 539 54.07 7.53 -74.72
CA SER A 539 54.90 6.64 -73.85
C SER A 539 55.53 7.15 -72.55
N SER A 540 55.09 6.61 -71.41
CA SER A 540 55.79 5.50 -70.68
C SER A 540 55.51 5.50 -69.17
N THR A 541 55.79 4.35 -68.54
CA THR A 541 55.78 4.07 -67.09
C THR A 541 54.42 3.88 -66.40
N SER A 542 54.46 3.00 -65.40
CA SER A 542 53.33 2.44 -64.67
C SER A 542 52.84 3.35 -63.54
N SER A 543 51.51 3.51 -63.42
CA SER A 543 50.89 3.79 -62.13
C SER A 543 49.63 2.94 -61.96
N THR A 544 49.57 2.22 -60.84
CA THR A 544 48.40 1.47 -60.42
C THR A 544 47.36 2.46 -59.92
N LEU A 545 46.16 2.49 -60.49
CA LEU A 545 45.05 3.26 -59.92
C LEU A 545 44.72 2.73 -58.52
N ALA A 546 44.79 3.60 -57.53
CA ALA A 546 44.37 3.30 -56.17
C ALA A 546 42.84 3.07 -56.14
N PRO A 547 42.33 2.11 -55.34
CA PRO A 547 40.90 1.97 -55.14
C PRO A 547 40.33 3.18 -54.39
N ALA A 548 39.15 3.64 -54.81
CA ALA A 548 38.42 4.70 -54.11
C ALA A 548 38.06 4.28 -52.66
N PRO A 549 38.00 5.21 -51.69
CA PRO A 549 37.90 4.86 -50.28
C PRO A 549 36.51 4.29 -49.93
N GLN A 550 36.46 3.01 -49.56
CA GLN A 550 35.23 2.39 -49.03
C GLN A 550 34.77 3.02 -47.70
N ALA A 551 35.70 3.58 -46.92
CA ALA A 551 35.44 4.14 -45.59
C ALA A 551 34.40 5.27 -45.58
N SER A 552 34.47 6.23 -46.50
CA SER A 552 33.56 7.39 -46.49
C SER A 552 32.10 6.99 -46.74
N ARG A 553 31.87 5.91 -47.49
CA ARG A 553 30.52 5.42 -47.81
C ARG A 553 29.86 4.73 -46.62
N GLU A 554 30.62 4.10 -45.72
CA GLU A 554 30.09 3.55 -44.47
C GLU A 554 29.72 4.66 -43.48
N GLU A 555 30.51 5.74 -43.41
CA GLU A 555 30.23 6.90 -42.56
C GLU A 555 28.96 7.65 -42.99
N ASP A 556 28.79 7.91 -44.30
CA ASP A 556 27.57 8.52 -44.86
C ASP A 556 26.31 7.67 -44.58
N VAL A 557 26.40 6.34 -44.77
CA VAL A 557 25.30 5.41 -44.49
C VAL A 557 24.98 5.34 -42.99
N LEU A 558 26.00 5.35 -42.12
CA LEU A 558 25.80 5.41 -40.67
C LEU A 558 25.16 6.73 -40.23
N LEU A 559 25.52 7.87 -40.83
CA LEU A 559 24.93 9.17 -40.55
C LEU A 559 23.44 9.21 -40.91
N VAL A 560 23.07 8.69 -42.09
CA VAL A 560 21.66 8.58 -42.52
C VAL A 560 20.89 7.63 -41.61
N ALA A 561 21.47 6.50 -41.21
CA ALA A 561 20.84 5.57 -40.27
C ALA A 561 20.60 6.21 -38.89
N ARG A 562 21.60 6.93 -38.34
CA ARG A 562 21.44 7.69 -37.08
C ARG A 562 20.31 8.72 -37.18
N LEU A 563 20.25 9.48 -38.27
CA LEU A 563 19.18 10.47 -38.48
C LEU A 563 17.81 9.79 -38.56
N GLY A 564 17.70 8.66 -39.27
CA GLY A 564 16.49 7.85 -39.34
C GLY A 564 16.05 7.31 -37.97
N GLN A 565 17.00 6.82 -37.16
CA GLN A 565 16.74 6.36 -35.79
C GLN A 565 16.25 7.48 -34.88
N LYS A 566 16.82 8.69 -34.95
CA LYS A 566 16.31 9.84 -34.20
C LYS A 566 14.90 10.21 -34.60
N VAL A 567 14.61 10.34 -35.90
CA VAL A 567 13.24 10.66 -36.37
C VAL A 567 12.24 9.59 -35.93
N ALA A 568 12.60 8.30 -36.00
CA ALA A 568 11.76 7.21 -35.53
C ALA A 568 11.55 7.25 -34.00
N GLY A 569 12.61 7.49 -33.23
CA GLY A 569 12.55 7.62 -31.77
C GLY A 569 11.69 8.80 -31.34
N TRP A 570 11.84 9.95 -31.99
CA TRP A 570 11.03 11.15 -31.78
C TRP A 570 9.54 10.90 -32.05
N LEU A 571 9.21 10.24 -33.18
CA LEU A 571 7.82 9.89 -33.51
C LEU A 571 7.19 8.91 -32.51
N VAL A 572 7.94 7.91 -32.06
CA VAL A 572 7.49 6.97 -31.01
C VAL A 572 7.32 7.69 -29.68
N GLY A 573 8.26 8.55 -29.29
CA GLY A 573 8.18 9.40 -28.10
C GLY A 573 6.94 10.29 -28.11
N LEU A 574 6.62 10.93 -29.25
CA LEU A 574 5.40 11.72 -29.42
C LEU A 574 4.12 10.88 -29.33
N GLY A 575 4.10 9.71 -29.98
CA GLY A 575 2.95 8.80 -29.91
C GLY A 575 2.67 8.33 -28.48
N THR A 576 3.71 7.94 -27.75
CA THR A 576 3.63 7.53 -26.35
C THR A 576 3.26 8.71 -25.43
N ALA A 577 3.83 9.90 -25.66
CA ALA A 577 3.44 11.11 -24.91
C ALA A 577 1.96 11.47 -25.14
N ALA A 578 1.47 11.41 -26.38
CA ALA A 578 0.06 11.66 -26.71
C ALA A 578 -0.87 10.62 -26.06
N PHE A 579 -0.48 9.35 -26.03
CA PHE A 579 -1.19 8.29 -25.32
C PHE A 579 -1.24 8.55 -23.80
N LEU A 580 -0.10 8.88 -23.19
CA LEU A 580 -0.01 9.19 -21.75
C LEU A 580 -0.87 10.41 -21.40
N ILE A 581 -0.87 11.45 -22.23
CA ILE A 581 -1.74 12.63 -22.06
C ILE A 581 -3.21 12.23 -22.17
N PHE A 582 -3.61 11.47 -23.19
CA PHE A 582 -5.00 10.99 -23.32
C PHE A 582 -5.42 10.17 -22.09
N TYR A 583 -4.59 9.22 -21.65
CA TYR A 583 -4.86 8.42 -20.47
C TYR A 583 -5.00 9.30 -19.22
N GLN A 584 -4.02 10.16 -18.97
CA GLN A 584 -3.93 10.99 -17.77
C GLN A 584 -5.04 12.03 -17.63
N TRP A 585 -5.49 12.61 -18.75
CA TRP A 585 -6.43 13.73 -18.76
C TRP A 585 -7.85 13.31 -19.15
N VAL A 586 -8.05 12.11 -19.71
CA VAL A 586 -9.37 11.62 -20.14
C VAL A 586 -9.75 10.31 -19.47
N VAL A 587 -8.91 9.28 -19.47
CA VAL A 587 -9.27 7.93 -18.98
C VAL A 587 -9.24 7.86 -17.46
N GLU A 588 -8.14 8.28 -16.85
CA GLU A 588 -7.91 8.23 -15.40
C GLU A 588 -8.89 9.10 -14.58
N PRO A 589 -9.16 10.38 -14.92
CA PRO A 589 -10.08 11.21 -14.14
C PRO A 589 -11.58 10.92 -14.47
N SER A 590 -11.85 10.02 -15.42
CA SER A 590 -13.22 9.68 -15.79
C SER A 590 -13.89 8.79 -14.73
N PRO A 591 -15.16 9.03 -14.35
CA PRO A 591 -15.86 8.20 -13.39
C PRO A 591 -15.91 6.71 -13.81
N PRO A 592 -15.94 5.77 -12.83
CA PRO A 592 -16.10 4.35 -13.10
C PRO A 592 -17.30 4.06 -14.01
N GLY A 593 -17.13 3.19 -15.01
CA GLY A 593 -18.21 2.80 -15.93
C GLY A 593 -18.67 3.88 -16.93
N SER A 594 -18.06 5.07 -16.93
CA SER A 594 -18.29 6.11 -17.94
C SER A 594 -17.83 5.69 -19.34
N LEU A 595 -18.22 6.45 -20.38
CA LEU A 595 -17.88 6.13 -21.77
C LEU A 595 -16.35 6.06 -22.02
N PRO A 596 -15.50 7.01 -21.55
CA PRO A 596 -14.06 6.91 -21.77
C PRO A 596 -13.43 5.73 -21.04
N ASN A 597 -13.88 5.46 -19.81
CA ASN A 597 -13.42 4.33 -19.00
C ASN A 597 -13.75 2.99 -19.68
N ARG A 598 -15.01 2.77 -20.08
CA ARG A 598 -15.44 1.54 -20.78
C ARG A 598 -14.84 1.40 -22.18
N PHE A 599 -14.62 2.51 -22.89
CA PHE A 599 -13.93 2.49 -24.18
C PHE A 599 -12.48 2.04 -24.01
N PHE A 600 -11.76 2.61 -23.02
CA PHE A 600 -10.39 2.22 -22.73
C PHE A 600 -10.28 0.76 -22.28
N GLU A 601 -11.15 0.32 -21.37
CA GLU A 601 -11.26 -1.08 -20.95
C GLU A 601 -11.41 -2.04 -22.14
N ALA A 602 -12.31 -1.71 -23.09
CA ALA A 602 -12.57 -2.55 -24.26
C ALA A 602 -11.37 -2.62 -25.23
N ILE A 603 -10.65 -1.52 -25.46
CA ILE A 603 -9.43 -1.56 -26.29
C ILE A 603 -8.26 -2.23 -25.56
N ALA A 604 -8.13 -2.03 -24.25
CA ALA A 604 -7.09 -2.60 -23.40
C ALA A 604 -7.19 -4.13 -23.28
N ASN A 605 -8.42 -4.66 -23.14
CA ASN A 605 -8.68 -6.10 -23.16
C ASN A 605 -8.73 -6.69 -24.58
N GLY A 606 -8.88 -5.84 -25.60
CA GLY A 606 -8.91 -6.20 -27.02
C GLY A 606 -7.59 -5.93 -27.74
N ILE A 607 -7.61 -4.98 -28.70
CA ILE A 607 -6.53 -4.73 -29.65
C ILE A 607 -5.21 -4.24 -29.02
N LEU A 608 -5.27 -3.59 -27.86
CA LEU A 608 -4.11 -3.02 -27.17
C LEU A 608 -3.47 -4.01 -26.19
N ARG A 609 -4.14 -5.14 -25.89
CA ARG A 609 -3.70 -6.15 -24.90
C ARG A 609 -2.25 -6.62 -25.11
N PRO A 610 -1.80 -7.01 -26.33
CA PRO A 610 -0.41 -7.45 -26.53
C PRO A 610 0.60 -6.34 -26.23
N THR A 611 0.32 -5.11 -26.67
CA THR A 611 1.18 -3.95 -26.43
C THR A 611 1.28 -3.62 -24.95
N MET A 612 0.17 -3.66 -24.20
CA MET A 612 0.18 -3.45 -22.76
C MET A 612 0.94 -4.55 -22.01
N LEU A 613 0.88 -5.80 -22.48
CA LEU A 613 1.59 -6.91 -21.85
C LEU A 613 3.10 -6.85 -22.08
N SER A 614 3.55 -6.59 -23.32
CA SER A 614 4.96 -6.31 -23.59
C SER A 614 5.46 -5.10 -22.79
N PHE A 615 4.64 -4.04 -22.69
CA PHE A 615 4.97 -2.85 -21.93
C PHE A 615 5.11 -3.14 -20.43
N PHE A 616 4.12 -3.80 -19.80
CA PHE A 616 4.19 -4.14 -18.37
C PHE A 616 5.37 -5.08 -18.05
N ALA A 617 5.73 -5.99 -18.97
CA ALA A 617 6.89 -6.87 -18.83
C ALA A 617 8.25 -6.14 -18.92
N GLU A 618 8.27 -4.97 -19.56
CA GLU A 618 9.49 -4.17 -19.77
C GLU A 618 9.67 -3.11 -18.67
N VAL A 619 8.59 -2.57 -18.10
CA VAL A 619 8.63 -1.49 -17.09
C VAL A 619 8.23 -1.90 -15.66
N SER A 620 7.92 -3.17 -15.41
CA SER A 620 7.51 -3.64 -14.09
C SER A 620 7.70 -5.15 -13.91
N ASP A 621 7.75 -5.59 -12.66
CA ASP A 621 7.77 -7.01 -12.31
C ASP A 621 6.35 -7.59 -12.13
N PHE A 622 5.30 -6.78 -12.37
CA PHE A 622 3.90 -7.15 -12.15
C PHE A 622 3.33 -8.23 -13.11
N THR A 623 4.06 -8.57 -14.17
CA THR A 623 3.73 -9.70 -15.08
C THR A 623 4.68 -10.89 -14.92
N ARG A 624 5.70 -10.80 -14.07
CA ARG A 624 6.62 -11.90 -13.81
C ARG A 624 5.99 -12.91 -12.85
N ARG A 625 6.35 -14.18 -13.04
CA ARG A 625 5.95 -15.31 -12.21
C ARG A 625 7.17 -15.98 -11.59
N LEU A 626 6.98 -16.63 -10.44
CA LEU A 626 8.00 -17.44 -9.80
C LEU A 626 8.38 -18.64 -10.67
N THR A 627 9.66 -18.83 -10.96
CA THR A 627 10.18 -19.99 -11.70
C THR A 627 11.00 -20.95 -10.84
N SER A 628 11.50 -20.50 -9.69
CA SER A 628 12.05 -21.34 -8.61
C SER A 628 11.84 -20.66 -7.26
N VAL A 629 11.57 -21.44 -6.21
CA VAL A 629 11.56 -20.97 -4.81
C VAL A 629 12.95 -20.56 -4.31
N ARG A 630 14.01 -20.91 -5.05
CA ARG A 630 15.39 -20.58 -4.72
C ARG A 630 15.75 -19.17 -5.17
N ALA A 631 16.66 -18.55 -4.43
CA ALA A 631 17.22 -17.26 -4.80
C ALA A 631 17.91 -17.32 -6.17
N ASN A 632 17.88 -16.22 -6.91
CA ASN A 632 18.49 -16.15 -8.23
C ASN A 632 20.03 -15.98 -8.17
N SER A 633 20.65 -15.94 -9.34
CA SER A 633 22.10 -15.88 -9.55
C SER A 633 22.79 -14.65 -8.95
N LYS A 634 22.05 -13.57 -8.63
CA LYS A 634 22.58 -12.38 -7.93
C LYS A 634 23.02 -12.64 -6.49
N PHE A 635 22.80 -13.87 -6.01
CA PHE A 635 23.20 -14.39 -4.70
C PHE A 635 24.13 -15.62 -4.82
N CYS A 636 24.83 -15.80 -5.96
CA CYS A 636 25.79 -16.89 -6.17
C CYS A 636 27.12 -16.78 -5.39
N SER A 637 27.42 -15.60 -4.86
CA SER A 637 28.58 -15.33 -3.98
C SER A 637 28.41 -13.99 -3.27
N PRO A 638 29.12 -13.71 -2.17
CA PRO A 638 29.06 -12.41 -1.50
C PRO A 638 29.43 -11.19 -2.38
N SER A 639 30.18 -11.42 -3.46
CA SER A 639 30.57 -10.41 -4.45
C SER A 639 29.69 -10.38 -5.71
N ALA A 640 28.61 -11.17 -5.77
CA ALA A 640 27.74 -11.24 -6.94
C ALA A 640 26.99 -9.92 -7.19
N GLY A 641 27.09 -9.41 -8.41
CA GLY A 641 26.34 -8.24 -8.88
C GLY A 641 25.00 -8.61 -9.56
N PRO A 642 24.28 -7.62 -10.10
CA PRO A 642 22.98 -7.83 -10.75
C PRO A 642 23.04 -8.75 -11.98
N ASP A 643 24.15 -8.71 -12.73
CA ASP A 643 24.32 -9.46 -13.99
C ASP A 643 24.97 -10.85 -13.80
N ALA A 644 25.00 -11.36 -12.56
CA ALA A 644 25.56 -12.68 -12.27
C ALA A 644 24.71 -13.80 -12.90
N VAL A 645 25.35 -14.88 -13.36
CA VAL A 645 24.69 -16.01 -14.06
C VAL A 645 24.98 -17.39 -13.44
N MET A 646 25.73 -17.44 -12.34
CA MET A 646 26.05 -18.69 -11.65
C MET A 646 24.92 -19.13 -10.71
N PRO A 647 24.77 -20.43 -10.39
CA PRO A 647 23.78 -20.93 -9.43
C PRO A 647 23.91 -20.24 -8.06
N SER A 648 22.77 -20.01 -7.41
CA SER A 648 22.72 -19.27 -6.15
C SER A 648 23.36 -20.03 -4.98
N ARG A 649 23.98 -19.26 -4.08
CA ARG A 649 24.63 -19.70 -2.84
C ARG A 649 24.18 -18.81 -1.68
N MET A 650 22.87 -18.59 -1.59
CA MET A 650 22.23 -17.69 -0.62
C MET A 650 22.72 -17.90 0.82
N GLN A 651 22.92 -19.15 1.25
CA GLN A 651 23.44 -19.48 2.57
C GLN A 651 24.84 -18.88 2.84
N ASP A 652 25.76 -18.96 1.86
CA ASP A 652 27.10 -18.37 1.99
C ASP A 652 27.04 -16.84 2.00
N VAL A 653 26.12 -16.24 1.23
CA VAL A 653 25.89 -14.78 1.25
C VAL A 653 25.37 -14.34 2.61
N VAL A 654 24.33 -14.99 3.12
CA VAL A 654 23.72 -14.70 4.43
C VAL A 654 24.73 -14.86 5.56
N ALA A 655 25.49 -15.95 5.57
CA ALA A 655 26.55 -16.18 6.55
C ALA A 655 27.60 -15.05 6.52
N HIS A 656 28.08 -14.67 5.33
CA HIS A 656 29.04 -13.57 5.18
C HIS A 656 28.49 -12.23 5.66
N LEU A 657 27.24 -11.90 5.33
CA LEU A 657 26.61 -10.64 5.74
C LEU A 657 26.45 -10.56 7.27
N ARG A 658 26.10 -11.66 7.94
CA ARG A 658 26.03 -11.74 9.41
C ARG A 658 27.40 -11.57 10.05
N GLU A 659 28.39 -12.36 9.63
CA GLU A 659 29.76 -12.31 10.17
C GLU A 659 30.38 -10.91 10.04
N LYS A 660 30.21 -10.28 8.88
CA LYS A 660 30.85 -9.00 8.55
C LYS A 660 30.17 -7.77 9.15
N PHE A 661 28.84 -7.77 9.28
CA PHE A 661 28.07 -6.58 9.68
C PHE A 661 27.32 -6.74 11.01
N GLY A 662 27.33 -7.93 11.63
CA GLY A 662 26.65 -8.16 12.91
C GLY A 662 25.12 -8.18 12.81
N LEU A 663 24.57 -8.51 11.63
CA LEU A 663 23.13 -8.58 11.40
C LEU A 663 22.47 -9.61 12.35
N ARG A 664 21.56 -9.13 13.20
CA ARG A 664 20.76 -9.98 14.08
C ARG A 664 19.65 -10.68 13.31
N TYR A 665 18.96 -9.93 12.44
CA TYR A 665 17.82 -10.43 11.67
C TYR A 665 17.99 -10.15 10.17
N ILE A 666 17.64 -11.11 9.33
CA ILE A 666 17.58 -11.01 7.88
C ILE A 666 16.22 -11.56 7.44
N TYR A 667 15.44 -10.73 6.76
CA TYR A 667 14.16 -11.10 6.17
C TYR A 667 14.25 -11.11 4.65
N CYS A 668 13.46 -11.96 3.99
CA CYS A 668 13.26 -11.94 2.54
C CYS A 668 11.82 -11.57 2.18
N TRP A 669 11.65 -10.79 1.12
CA TRP A 669 10.34 -10.45 0.57
C TRP A 669 9.74 -11.58 -0.28
N HIS A 670 8.42 -11.78 -0.26
CA HIS A 670 7.71 -12.48 -1.32
C HIS A 670 6.26 -11.98 -1.43
N GLY A 671 5.60 -12.23 -2.56
CA GLY A 671 4.15 -12.00 -2.68
C GLY A 671 3.35 -13.10 -1.96
N LEU A 672 2.13 -12.80 -1.50
CA LEU A 672 1.18 -13.83 -1.05
C LEU A 672 0.88 -14.87 -2.14
N PRO A 673 0.63 -14.53 -3.42
CA PRO A 673 0.61 -15.53 -4.50
C PRO A 673 2.01 -16.08 -4.88
N ALA A 674 2.97 -16.12 -3.96
CA ALA A 674 4.41 -16.42 -4.11
C ALA A 674 5.24 -15.37 -4.87
N TYR A 675 4.69 -14.72 -5.90
CA TYR A 675 5.28 -13.55 -6.59
C TYR A 675 4.17 -12.72 -7.25
N TRP A 676 4.45 -11.52 -7.78
CA TRP A 676 3.45 -10.57 -8.31
C TRP A 676 2.37 -11.19 -9.21
N ALA A 677 2.74 -11.94 -10.26
CA ALA A 677 1.79 -12.65 -11.12
C ALA A 677 1.68 -14.15 -10.81
N GLY A 678 2.02 -14.59 -9.60
CA GLY A 678 1.89 -15.99 -9.20
C GLY A 678 3.09 -16.86 -9.52
N VAL A 679 2.83 -18.17 -9.66
CA VAL A 679 3.83 -19.20 -10.01
C VAL A 679 3.74 -19.57 -11.50
N MET A 680 4.87 -19.80 -12.16
CA MET A 680 4.95 -20.20 -13.57
C MET A 680 4.56 -21.68 -13.73
N PRO A 681 3.47 -22.03 -14.44
CA PRO A 681 2.97 -23.41 -14.50
C PRO A 681 3.99 -24.43 -15.05
N ASP A 682 4.69 -24.06 -16.12
CA ASP A 682 5.54 -24.98 -16.89
C ASP A 682 7.05 -24.87 -16.54
N ALA A 683 7.41 -24.08 -15.52
CA ALA A 683 8.81 -23.90 -15.12
C ALA A 683 9.33 -25.16 -14.38
N PRO A 684 10.46 -25.77 -14.82
CA PRO A 684 10.88 -27.09 -14.33
C PRO A 684 11.06 -27.24 -12.80
N GLU A 685 11.44 -26.16 -12.10
CA GLU A 685 11.65 -26.17 -10.64
C GLU A 685 10.37 -25.93 -9.81
N VAL A 686 9.23 -25.62 -10.43
CA VAL A 686 7.95 -25.36 -9.73
C VAL A 686 6.73 -26.04 -10.36
N ALA A 687 6.89 -26.70 -11.51
CA ALA A 687 5.80 -27.41 -12.21
C ALA A 687 5.12 -28.49 -11.35
N HIS A 688 5.81 -29.06 -10.36
CA HIS A 688 5.22 -30.01 -9.40
C HIS A 688 4.14 -29.40 -8.50
N HIS A 689 4.09 -28.07 -8.36
CA HIS A 689 3.01 -27.38 -7.66
C HIS A 689 1.74 -27.17 -8.51
N ALA A 690 1.75 -27.58 -9.79
CA ALA A 690 0.59 -27.59 -10.68
C ALA A 690 -0.22 -26.28 -10.72
N ALA A 691 0.48 -25.13 -10.69
CA ALA A 691 -0.14 -23.81 -10.76
C ALA A 691 -0.96 -23.62 -12.04
N SER A 692 -2.05 -22.85 -11.97
CA SER A 692 -2.96 -22.61 -13.10
C SER A 692 -3.15 -21.12 -13.36
N ILE A 693 -3.18 -20.70 -14.63
CA ILE A 693 -3.38 -19.28 -14.98
C ILE A 693 -4.87 -18.91 -14.83
N VAL A 694 -5.16 -18.07 -13.85
CA VAL A 694 -6.48 -17.51 -13.58
C VAL A 694 -6.50 -16.04 -13.97
N TYR A 695 -7.38 -15.67 -14.90
CA TYR A 695 -7.60 -14.28 -15.28
C TYR A 695 -8.55 -13.62 -14.30
N ALA A 696 -8.07 -12.58 -13.60
CA ALA A 696 -8.84 -11.89 -12.59
C ALA A 696 -10.07 -11.19 -13.19
N ARG A 697 -11.14 -11.06 -12.39
CA ARG A 697 -12.29 -10.18 -12.67
C ARG A 697 -12.52 -9.31 -11.43
N PRO A 698 -12.08 -8.04 -11.45
CA PRO A 698 -12.28 -7.15 -10.32
C PRO A 698 -13.77 -7.00 -9.97
N THR A 699 -14.06 -6.96 -8.67
CA THR A 699 -15.40 -6.69 -8.16
C THR A 699 -15.85 -5.27 -8.51
N PRO A 700 -17.16 -4.99 -8.60
CA PRO A 700 -17.65 -3.62 -8.76
C PRO A 700 -17.12 -2.66 -7.70
N GLY A 701 -16.98 -3.10 -6.43
CA GLY A 701 -16.39 -2.29 -5.36
C GLY A 701 -14.95 -1.85 -5.65
N VAL A 702 -14.10 -2.77 -6.14
CA VAL A 702 -12.72 -2.44 -6.54
C VAL A 702 -12.68 -1.51 -7.76
N LEU A 703 -13.55 -1.72 -8.76
CA LEU A 703 -13.60 -0.85 -9.94
C LEU A 703 -14.13 0.56 -9.64
N GLU A 704 -14.93 0.72 -8.58
CA GLU A 704 -15.42 2.04 -8.14
C GLU A 704 -14.31 2.90 -7.50
N ILE A 705 -13.32 2.27 -6.84
CA ILE A 705 -12.18 2.98 -6.21
C ILE A 705 -10.96 3.06 -7.12
N GLU A 706 -10.71 2.04 -7.95
CA GLU A 706 -9.53 1.94 -8.80
C GLU A 706 -9.90 1.36 -10.18
N PRO A 707 -10.47 2.18 -11.09
CA PRO A 707 -10.98 1.70 -12.38
C PRO A 707 -9.92 1.05 -13.28
N SER A 708 -8.65 1.42 -13.10
CA SER A 708 -7.50 0.83 -13.80
C SER A 708 -7.30 -0.66 -13.52
N MET A 709 -7.91 -1.20 -12.46
CA MET A 709 -7.92 -2.64 -12.19
C MET A 709 -8.60 -3.45 -13.31
N ALA A 710 -9.49 -2.86 -14.12
CA ALA A 710 -10.11 -3.52 -15.27
C ALA A 710 -9.15 -3.83 -16.45
N TRP A 711 -7.91 -3.33 -16.40
CA TRP A 711 -6.86 -3.58 -17.40
C TRP A 711 -5.47 -3.73 -16.77
N ASN A 712 -5.40 -4.14 -15.50
CA ASN A 712 -4.14 -4.38 -14.81
C ASN A 712 -3.46 -5.69 -15.29
N PRO A 713 -2.21 -5.95 -14.89
CA PRO A 713 -1.51 -7.20 -15.18
C PRO A 713 -2.27 -8.47 -14.78
N ALA A 714 -2.95 -8.51 -13.62
CA ALA A 714 -3.72 -9.68 -13.19
C ALA A 714 -4.96 -9.98 -14.07
N VAL A 715 -5.54 -8.96 -14.72
CA VAL A 715 -6.62 -9.12 -15.72
C VAL A 715 -6.05 -9.46 -17.10
N LEU A 716 -4.99 -8.79 -17.55
CA LEU A 716 -4.47 -8.96 -18.91
C LEU A 716 -3.55 -10.18 -19.06
N ALA A 717 -2.71 -10.49 -18.08
CA ALA A 717 -1.77 -11.62 -18.07
C ALA A 717 -2.28 -12.83 -17.28
N GLY A 718 -3.23 -12.62 -16.36
CA GLY A 718 -3.64 -13.63 -15.38
C GLY A 718 -2.59 -13.84 -14.29
N VAL A 719 -2.98 -14.53 -13.23
CA VAL A 719 -2.12 -14.93 -12.10
C VAL A 719 -1.97 -16.44 -12.11
N GLY A 720 -0.75 -16.95 -11.88
CA GLY A 720 -0.51 -18.38 -11.69
C GLY A 720 -0.88 -18.78 -10.27
N VAL A 721 -2.12 -19.24 -10.08
CA VAL A 721 -2.68 -19.55 -8.76
C VAL A 721 -2.45 -21.01 -8.40
N LEU A 722 -2.13 -21.24 -7.13
CA LEU A 722 -1.87 -22.54 -6.53
C LEU A 722 -3.17 -23.18 -6.02
N SER A 723 -3.31 -24.48 -6.21
CA SER A 723 -4.36 -25.31 -5.59
C SER A 723 -3.99 -25.81 -4.19
N ASP A 724 -2.70 -25.75 -3.84
CA ASP A 724 -2.17 -25.95 -2.50
C ASP A 724 -1.09 -24.88 -2.24
N PRO A 725 -1.46 -23.73 -1.64
CA PRO A 725 -0.48 -22.70 -1.30
C PRO A 725 0.49 -23.13 -0.18
N ALA A 726 0.11 -24.09 0.68
CA ALA A 726 0.95 -24.53 1.78
C ALA A 726 2.21 -25.26 1.29
N ALA A 727 2.09 -26.08 0.24
CA ALA A 727 3.23 -26.75 -0.38
C ALA A 727 4.34 -25.75 -0.82
N VAL A 728 3.97 -24.67 -1.51
CA VAL A 728 4.93 -23.65 -1.98
C VAL A 728 5.53 -22.86 -0.83
N TYR A 729 4.72 -22.42 0.15
CA TYR A 729 5.26 -21.69 1.29
C TYR A 729 6.21 -22.56 2.12
N HIS A 730 5.88 -23.83 2.36
CA HIS A 730 6.74 -24.73 3.11
C HIS A 730 8.08 -24.96 2.40
N GLU A 731 8.08 -25.18 1.08
CA GLU A 731 9.31 -25.36 0.31
C GLU A 731 10.18 -24.09 0.35
N MET A 732 9.56 -22.93 0.09
CA MET A 732 10.24 -21.63 0.07
C MET A 732 10.77 -21.21 1.45
N HIS A 733 9.96 -21.31 2.51
CA HIS A 733 10.34 -20.92 3.87
C HIS A 733 11.35 -21.90 4.47
N THR A 734 11.28 -23.19 4.14
CA THR A 734 12.33 -24.17 4.48
C THR A 734 13.66 -23.77 3.84
N TYR A 735 13.67 -23.48 2.54
CA TYR A 735 14.87 -23.02 1.83
C TYR A 735 15.45 -21.72 2.42
N LEU A 736 14.60 -20.76 2.77
CA LEU A 736 15.02 -19.50 3.40
C LEU A 736 15.62 -19.73 4.79
N ARG A 737 14.94 -20.48 5.66
CA ARG A 737 15.44 -20.87 6.99
C ARG A 737 16.78 -21.60 6.91
N ASP A 738 16.90 -22.57 6.00
CA ASP A 738 18.13 -23.36 5.83
C ASP A 738 19.27 -22.50 5.22
N SER A 739 18.92 -21.44 4.49
CA SER A 739 19.85 -20.38 4.06
C SER A 739 20.20 -19.38 5.18
N GLY A 740 19.64 -19.51 6.38
CA GLY A 740 19.91 -18.64 7.53
C GLY A 740 19.11 -17.34 7.57
N VAL A 741 17.97 -17.26 6.87
CA VAL A 741 17.00 -16.14 6.92
C VAL A 741 16.02 -16.37 8.08
N ASP A 742 15.75 -15.35 8.88
CA ASP A 742 14.93 -15.48 10.11
C ASP A 742 13.44 -15.24 9.91
N GLY A 743 13.04 -14.63 8.78
CA GLY A 743 11.66 -14.21 8.58
C GLY A 743 11.35 -13.67 7.18
N VAL A 744 10.12 -13.18 7.01
CA VAL A 744 9.61 -12.72 5.70
C VAL A 744 8.84 -11.41 5.75
N LYS A 745 8.91 -10.64 4.66
CA LYS A 745 7.96 -9.56 4.33
C LYS A 745 7.01 -10.10 3.25
N VAL A 746 5.70 -10.06 3.49
CA VAL A 746 4.71 -10.70 2.60
C VAL A 746 3.75 -9.68 2.02
N ASP A 747 3.98 -9.32 0.76
CA ASP A 747 3.24 -8.31 0.00
C ASP A 747 2.08 -8.94 -0.80
N CYS A 748 1.42 -8.12 -1.63
CA CYS A 748 0.36 -8.51 -2.56
C CYS A 748 -0.86 -9.23 -1.94
N GLN A 749 -1.09 -9.11 -0.63
CA GLN A 749 -2.11 -9.92 0.07
C GLN A 749 -3.54 -9.71 -0.45
N ALA A 750 -3.96 -8.46 -0.68
CA ALA A 750 -5.26 -8.14 -1.28
C ALA A 750 -5.41 -8.60 -2.75
N GLY A 751 -4.32 -8.99 -3.41
CA GLY A 751 -4.32 -9.45 -4.81
C GLY A 751 -4.92 -10.85 -4.97
N VAL A 752 -4.80 -11.70 -3.95
CA VAL A 752 -5.46 -13.01 -3.90
C VAL A 752 -6.99 -12.84 -3.97
N GLY A 753 -7.54 -11.81 -3.32
CA GLY A 753 -8.97 -11.49 -3.40
C GLY A 753 -9.47 -11.17 -4.82
N LEU A 754 -8.60 -10.73 -5.73
CA LEU A 754 -8.95 -10.36 -7.10
C LEU A 754 -9.23 -11.59 -7.99
N VAL A 755 -8.49 -12.69 -7.79
CA VAL A 755 -8.69 -13.98 -8.49
C VAL A 755 -9.76 -14.86 -7.85
N GLY A 756 -10.20 -14.54 -6.62
CA GLY A 756 -11.37 -15.16 -5.97
C GLY A 756 -12.62 -15.17 -6.84
N SER A 757 -12.76 -14.23 -7.78
CA SER A 757 -13.81 -14.17 -8.80
C SER A 757 -13.95 -15.38 -9.73
N ALA A 758 -12.93 -16.25 -9.77
CA ALA A 758 -12.98 -17.55 -10.45
C ALA A 758 -12.82 -18.75 -9.49
N MET A 759 -12.66 -18.50 -8.18
CA MET A 759 -12.20 -19.49 -7.19
C MET A 759 -13.02 -19.46 -5.88
N GLY A 760 -14.32 -19.14 -5.93
CA GLY A 760 -15.19 -19.24 -4.76
C GLY A 760 -15.24 -17.99 -3.88
N GLY A 761 -14.73 -16.86 -4.37
CA GLY A 761 -14.81 -15.55 -3.72
C GLY A 761 -13.52 -15.12 -3.00
N GLY A 762 -13.38 -13.81 -2.83
CA GLY A 762 -12.23 -13.21 -2.16
C GLY A 762 -12.08 -13.65 -0.68
N PRO A 763 -13.16 -13.63 0.12
CA PRO A 763 -13.10 -14.04 1.53
C PRO A 763 -12.72 -15.50 1.76
N ALA A 764 -13.08 -16.40 0.84
CA ALA A 764 -12.73 -17.81 0.88
C ALA A 764 -11.25 -18.02 0.58
N LEU A 765 -10.75 -17.45 -0.52
CA LEU A 765 -9.37 -17.64 -0.95
C LEU A 765 -8.36 -16.96 0.00
N SER A 766 -8.69 -15.78 0.54
CA SER A 766 -7.87 -15.14 1.58
C SER A 766 -7.81 -15.96 2.88
N ARG A 767 -8.87 -16.70 3.23
CA ARG A 767 -8.86 -17.62 4.40
C ARG A 767 -7.84 -18.74 4.22
N GLU A 768 -7.82 -19.35 3.04
CA GLU A 768 -6.92 -20.45 2.69
C GLU A 768 -5.46 -20.00 2.62
N PHE A 769 -5.17 -18.92 1.88
CA PHE A 769 -3.81 -18.42 1.69
C PHE A 769 -3.18 -17.91 2.99
N HIS A 770 -3.95 -17.27 3.88
CA HIS A 770 -3.44 -16.87 5.20
C HIS A 770 -3.20 -18.05 6.12
N ALA A 771 -4.10 -19.04 6.16
CA ALA A 771 -3.90 -20.23 6.99
C ALA A 771 -2.63 -21.00 6.59
N ALA A 772 -2.41 -21.18 5.29
CA ALA A 772 -1.20 -21.79 4.74
C ALA A 772 0.06 -20.96 5.04
N LEU A 773 -0.02 -19.63 4.95
CA LEU A 773 1.09 -18.72 5.22
C LEU A 773 1.50 -18.78 6.70
N GLU A 774 0.56 -18.62 7.63
CA GLU A 774 0.85 -18.55 9.06
C GLU A 774 1.35 -19.89 9.62
N ASP A 775 0.82 -21.02 9.13
CA ASP A 775 1.34 -22.36 9.45
C ASP A 775 2.77 -22.55 8.93
N SER A 776 3.09 -22.05 7.72
CA SER A 776 4.46 -22.10 7.21
C SER A 776 5.43 -21.21 7.99
N ILE A 777 5.00 -20.02 8.40
CA ILE A 777 5.79 -19.11 9.25
C ILE A 777 6.07 -19.78 10.60
N ALA A 778 5.05 -20.31 11.27
CA ALA A 778 5.18 -20.95 12.59
C ALA A 778 6.11 -22.17 12.59
N ARG A 779 6.25 -22.87 11.46
CA ARG A 779 7.16 -24.02 11.29
C ARG A 779 8.61 -23.63 11.01
N ASN A 780 8.85 -22.48 10.40
CA ASN A 780 10.17 -22.13 9.84
C ASN A 780 10.87 -20.98 10.55
N PHE A 781 10.10 -20.03 11.11
CA PHE A 781 10.62 -18.79 11.66
C PHE A 781 10.27 -18.68 13.14
N GLN A 782 11.32 -18.57 13.98
CA GLN A 782 11.15 -18.38 15.41
C GLN A 782 10.55 -16.98 15.70
N ASP A 783 10.05 -16.80 16.91
CA ASP A 783 9.57 -15.52 17.45
C ASP A 783 8.59 -14.69 16.58
N ASN A 784 7.86 -15.33 15.66
CA ASN A 784 6.85 -14.71 14.79
C ASN A 784 7.42 -13.63 13.85
N HIS A 785 8.60 -13.90 13.27
CA HIS A 785 9.30 -13.02 12.34
C HIS A 785 8.59 -12.89 10.96
N ALA A 786 7.53 -12.09 10.91
CA ALA A 786 6.82 -11.76 9.66
C ALA A 786 6.28 -10.32 9.63
N ILE A 787 6.26 -9.69 8.45
CA ILE A 787 5.60 -8.40 8.17
C ILE A 787 4.54 -8.61 7.09
N ASN A 788 3.27 -8.37 7.42
CA ASN A 788 2.18 -8.37 6.44
C ASN A 788 2.09 -7.04 5.71
N CYS A 789 1.78 -7.05 4.41
CA CYS A 789 1.78 -5.84 3.58
C CYS A 789 0.77 -5.94 2.43
N MET A 790 0.34 -4.80 1.88
CA MET A 790 -0.71 -4.70 0.86
C MET A 790 -2.00 -5.46 1.26
N CYS A 791 -2.31 -5.40 2.55
CA CYS A 791 -3.21 -6.32 3.24
C CYS A 791 -4.49 -5.65 3.77
N HIS A 792 -4.81 -4.44 3.30
CA HIS A 792 -5.81 -3.59 3.95
C HIS A 792 -7.28 -3.99 3.67
N SER A 793 -7.57 -5.05 2.91
CA SER A 793 -8.95 -5.57 2.84
C SER A 793 -9.29 -6.39 4.09
N THR A 794 -10.53 -6.26 4.60
CA THR A 794 -11.00 -6.98 5.80
C THR A 794 -10.84 -8.50 5.70
N GLU A 795 -11.00 -9.05 4.51
CA GLU A 795 -10.74 -10.46 4.17
C GLU A 795 -9.29 -10.93 4.39
N ASN A 796 -8.32 -10.02 4.50
CA ASN A 796 -6.94 -10.30 4.93
C ASN A 796 -6.76 -9.97 6.41
N MET A 797 -7.11 -8.76 6.85
CA MET A 797 -6.91 -8.32 8.25
C MET A 797 -7.61 -9.21 9.29
N TYR A 798 -8.78 -9.76 8.96
CA TYR A 798 -9.52 -10.66 9.85
C TYR A 798 -9.06 -12.14 9.77
N ARG A 799 -8.00 -12.46 9.01
CA ARG A 799 -7.40 -13.81 8.93
C ARG A 799 -6.06 -13.96 9.66
N MET A 800 -5.39 -12.86 10.00
CA MET A 800 -4.11 -12.86 10.72
C MET A 800 -4.31 -13.37 12.16
N ALA A 801 -4.17 -14.67 12.40
CA ALA A 801 -4.35 -15.29 13.71
C ALA A 801 -3.04 -15.28 14.51
N GLY A 802 -1.92 -15.65 13.89
CA GLY A 802 -0.58 -15.67 14.51
C GLY A 802 0.23 -14.40 14.26
N THR A 803 0.31 -13.95 13.01
CA THR A 803 1.26 -12.90 12.58
C THR A 803 0.92 -11.54 13.18
N SER A 804 1.94 -10.87 13.72
CA SER A 804 1.75 -9.72 14.62
C SER A 804 2.03 -8.35 14.01
N ILE A 805 2.78 -8.24 12.90
CA ILE A 805 3.12 -6.95 12.28
C ILE A 805 2.40 -6.81 10.93
N ALA A 806 1.88 -5.61 10.64
CA ALA A 806 1.38 -5.27 9.31
C ALA A 806 1.60 -3.78 8.95
N ARG A 807 2.01 -3.51 7.70
CA ARG A 807 2.13 -2.16 7.12
C ARG A 807 0.80 -1.39 7.24
N ALA A 808 0.86 -0.12 7.65
CA ALA A 808 -0.29 0.70 8.06
C ALA A 808 -0.80 1.67 6.98
N SER A 809 -0.09 1.83 5.87
CA SER A 809 -0.38 2.76 4.78
C SER A 809 0.10 2.24 3.43
N ASP A 810 -0.31 2.94 2.37
CA ASP A 810 0.39 2.97 1.08
C ASP A 810 1.89 3.21 1.26
N ASP A 811 2.69 2.90 0.23
CA ASP A 811 4.14 3.04 0.28
C ASP A 811 4.56 4.49 0.46
N PHE A 812 5.70 4.70 1.13
CA PHE A 812 6.38 5.99 1.09
C PHE A 812 6.89 6.24 -0.33
N TYR A 813 6.46 7.36 -0.96
CA TYR A 813 6.91 7.77 -2.29
C TYR A 813 7.99 8.88 -2.17
N PRO A 814 9.30 8.54 -2.04
CA PRO A 814 10.38 9.51 -1.75
C PRO A 814 10.63 10.59 -2.82
N ARG A 815 9.92 10.55 -3.94
CA ARG A 815 10.03 11.53 -5.03
C ARG A 815 8.84 12.47 -5.11
N ASP A 816 7.71 12.10 -4.50
CA ASP A 816 6.59 12.99 -4.32
C ASP A 816 6.58 13.53 -2.89
N TYR A 817 7.14 14.73 -2.72
CA TYR A 817 7.14 15.43 -1.43
C TYR A 817 5.71 15.71 -0.92
N ALA A 818 4.71 15.80 -1.80
CA ALA A 818 3.31 16.01 -1.39
C ALA A 818 2.75 14.77 -0.67
N SER A 819 3.25 13.56 -0.98
CA SER A 819 2.84 12.30 -0.34
C SER A 819 3.21 12.20 1.15
N SER A 820 4.22 12.95 1.62
CA SER A 820 4.78 12.79 2.97
C SER A 820 3.77 13.09 4.10
N HIS A 821 2.91 14.10 3.95
CA HIS A 821 1.91 14.43 4.96
C HIS A 821 0.72 13.44 4.96
N PRO A 822 0.10 13.10 3.80
CA PRO A 822 -0.86 11.99 3.70
C PRO A 822 -0.33 10.66 4.24
N HIS A 823 0.94 10.30 3.96
CA HIS A 823 1.56 9.06 4.46
C HIS A 823 1.52 8.96 5.99
N VAL A 824 2.01 10.00 6.68
CA VAL A 824 2.09 10.01 8.15
C VAL A 824 0.68 10.08 8.77
N ALA A 825 -0.26 10.81 8.16
CA ALA A 825 -1.64 10.82 8.60
C ALA A 825 -2.31 9.44 8.40
N ALA A 826 -2.12 8.79 7.24
CA ALA A 826 -2.66 7.47 6.96
C ALA A 826 -2.12 6.44 7.96
N CYS A 827 -0.80 6.40 8.20
CA CYS A 827 -0.18 5.57 9.23
C CYS A 827 -0.85 5.77 10.60
N ALA A 828 -1.00 7.01 11.06
CA ALA A 828 -1.56 7.33 12.37
C ALA A 828 -3.04 6.95 12.49
N PHE A 829 -3.88 7.35 11.54
CA PHE A 829 -5.32 7.12 11.63
C PHE A 829 -5.72 5.67 11.32
N ASN A 830 -5.11 5.00 10.34
CA ASN A 830 -5.33 3.56 10.11
C ASN A 830 -4.87 2.72 11.33
N THR A 831 -3.84 3.17 12.06
CA THR A 831 -3.42 2.55 13.32
C THR A 831 -4.56 2.50 14.35
N LEU A 832 -5.56 3.38 14.33
CA LEU A 832 -6.74 3.25 15.21
C LEU A 832 -7.45 1.91 14.99
N PHE A 833 -7.75 1.56 13.74
CA PHE A 833 -8.39 0.30 13.36
C PHE A 833 -7.44 -0.90 13.51
N MET A 834 -6.25 -0.82 12.91
CA MET A 834 -5.34 -1.97 12.81
C MET A 834 -4.73 -2.39 14.15
N SER A 835 -4.49 -1.45 15.08
CA SER A 835 -3.83 -1.73 16.38
C SER A 835 -4.57 -2.69 17.31
N ALA A 836 -5.83 -2.99 17.02
CA ALA A 836 -6.62 -4.00 17.72
C ALA A 836 -6.16 -5.44 17.39
N LEU A 837 -5.62 -5.68 16.19
CA LEU A 837 -5.30 -7.01 15.63
C LEU A 837 -3.80 -7.22 15.36
N VAL A 838 -3.11 -6.16 14.96
CA VAL A 838 -1.68 -6.18 14.57
C VAL A 838 -0.97 -4.95 15.09
N HIS A 839 0.34 -5.06 15.30
CA HIS A 839 1.23 -3.96 15.61
C HIS A 839 1.58 -3.24 14.30
N PRO A 840 1.12 -2.00 14.08
CA PRO A 840 1.21 -1.39 12.76
C PRO A 840 2.63 -0.92 12.44
N ASP A 841 3.07 -1.24 11.24
CA ASP A 841 4.34 -0.83 10.65
C ASP A 841 4.13 0.45 9.81
N TRP A 842 4.94 1.48 10.05
CA TRP A 842 4.77 2.82 9.48
C TRP A 842 5.59 3.04 8.21
N ASP A 843 6.21 1.98 7.69
CA ASP A 843 7.07 1.92 6.53
C ASP A 843 8.47 2.53 6.73
N MET A 844 9.37 2.17 5.81
CA MET A 844 10.69 2.80 5.65
C MET A 844 10.59 4.31 5.42
N PHE A 845 11.72 5.00 5.47
CA PHE A 845 11.86 6.36 4.96
C PHE A 845 13.28 6.62 4.47
N HIS A 846 13.50 7.72 3.75
CA HIS A 846 14.83 8.20 3.42
C HIS A 846 15.35 9.17 4.49
N SER A 847 16.53 8.92 5.05
CA SER A 847 17.17 9.80 6.02
C SER A 847 17.71 11.08 5.38
N LYS A 848 18.13 11.02 4.11
CA LYS A 848 18.61 12.16 3.33
C LYS A 848 17.53 12.66 2.35
N HIS A 849 16.48 13.24 2.89
CA HIS A 849 15.30 13.71 2.12
C HIS A 849 14.73 15.01 2.73
N PRO A 850 14.12 15.93 1.96
CA PRO A 850 13.54 17.16 2.51
C PRO A 850 12.52 16.94 3.63
N ALA A 851 11.75 15.83 3.59
CA ALA A 851 10.82 15.44 4.66
C ALA A 851 11.43 14.51 5.73
N ALA A 852 12.74 14.23 5.71
CA ALA A 852 13.34 13.19 6.56
C ALA A 852 13.12 13.43 8.06
N ARG A 853 13.21 14.70 8.53
CA ARG A 853 12.93 15.04 9.93
C ARG A 853 11.48 14.75 10.33
N LEU A 854 10.51 14.97 9.43
CA LEU A 854 9.10 14.62 9.66
C LEU A 854 8.94 13.10 9.83
N HIS A 855 9.51 12.31 8.92
CA HIS A 855 9.44 10.85 8.98
C HIS A 855 10.18 10.28 10.20
N ALA A 856 11.36 10.80 10.53
CA ALA A 856 12.12 10.44 11.73
C ALA A 856 11.31 10.67 13.02
N MET A 857 10.72 11.86 13.20
CA MET A 857 9.84 12.15 14.34
C MET A 857 8.62 11.23 14.37
N ALA A 858 8.02 10.95 13.20
CA ALA A 858 6.88 10.04 13.10
C ALA A 858 7.24 8.60 13.55
N ARG A 859 8.38 8.05 13.11
CA ARG A 859 8.85 6.71 13.53
C ARG A 859 9.25 6.68 15.01
N ALA A 860 9.81 7.77 15.56
CA ALA A 860 10.14 7.85 16.99
C ALA A 860 8.90 7.76 17.90
N VAL A 861 7.75 8.30 17.48
CA VAL A 861 6.48 8.28 18.26
C VAL A 861 5.51 7.17 17.83
N SER A 862 5.72 6.50 16.70
CA SER A 862 4.81 5.45 16.20
C SER A 862 4.79 4.20 17.08
N GLY A 863 5.90 3.90 17.75
CA GLY A 863 6.10 2.61 18.42
C GLY A 863 6.25 1.43 17.44
N ALA A 864 6.39 1.70 16.15
CA ALA A 864 6.68 0.71 15.09
C ALA A 864 8.19 0.41 15.00
N ALA A 865 8.58 -0.45 14.05
CA ALA A 865 9.99 -0.58 13.66
C ALA A 865 10.54 0.75 13.12
N VAL A 866 11.84 0.98 13.27
CA VAL A 866 12.55 2.11 12.65
C VAL A 866 13.56 1.57 11.64
N TYR A 867 13.27 1.77 10.36
CA TYR A 867 14.16 1.34 9.28
C TYR A 867 14.13 2.32 8.11
N VAL A 868 15.20 2.32 7.31
CA VAL A 868 15.35 3.20 6.14
C VAL A 868 15.53 2.40 4.85
N SER A 869 15.32 3.07 3.71
CA SER A 869 15.56 2.51 2.36
C SER A 869 16.63 3.27 1.57
N ASP A 870 17.44 4.08 2.26
CA ASP A 870 18.50 4.90 1.68
C ASP A 870 19.41 4.12 0.69
N LYS A 871 19.74 4.77 -0.43
CA LYS A 871 20.82 4.34 -1.32
C LYS A 871 22.19 4.45 -0.62
N PRO A 872 23.15 3.56 -0.95
CA PRO A 872 24.53 3.68 -0.47
C PRO A 872 25.09 5.11 -0.71
N GLY A 873 25.66 5.72 0.33
CA GLY A 873 26.19 7.08 0.29
C GLY A 873 25.14 8.20 0.34
N GLN A 874 23.84 7.89 0.45
CA GLN A 874 22.75 8.87 0.57
C GLN A 874 22.10 8.83 1.96
N HIS A 875 22.94 8.83 3.00
CA HIS A 875 22.53 8.81 4.40
C HIS A 875 22.68 10.19 5.06
N ASP A 876 21.78 10.54 5.98
CA ASP A 876 21.98 11.58 6.98
C ASP A 876 22.34 10.92 8.32
N PHE A 877 23.64 10.75 8.56
CA PHE A 877 24.12 10.09 9.77
C PHE A 877 23.89 10.91 11.06
N GLU A 878 23.68 12.24 10.98
CA GLU A 878 23.32 13.04 12.15
C GLU A 878 21.89 12.69 12.58
N LEU A 879 20.96 12.66 11.62
CA LEU A 879 19.58 12.28 11.87
C LEU A 879 19.46 10.83 12.34
N LEU A 880 20.16 9.89 11.69
CA LEU A 880 20.13 8.46 12.08
C LEU A 880 20.63 8.23 13.51
N ARG A 881 21.72 8.89 13.93
CA ARG A 881 22.23 8.81 15.32
C ARG A 881 21.31 9.45 16.37
N SER A 882 20.27 10.18 15.98
CA SER A 882 19.21 10.64 16.90
C SER A 882 18.10 9.60 17.13
N LEU A 883 18.04 8.55 16.30
CA LEU A 883 17.03 7.47 16.38
C LEU A 883 17.63 6.14 16.84
N VAL A 884 18.91 5.89 16.53
CA VAL A 884 19.57 4.59 16.66
C VAL A 884 20.65 4.65 17.73
N LEU A 885 20.63 3.69 18.66
CA LEU A 885 21.65 3.54 19.69
C LEU A 885 22.93 2.87 19.13
N ALA A 886 24.04 2.99 19.85
CA ALA A 886 25.35 2.52 19.39
C ALA A 886 25.43 0.99 19.16
N ASP A 887 24.51 0.21 19.72
CA ASP A 887 24.35 -1.24 19.52
C ASP A 887 23.37 -1.60 18.38
N GLY A 888 22.89 -0.60 17.63
CA GLY A 888 21.87 -0.76 16.59
C GLY A 888 20.46 -1.03 17.12
N SER A 889 20.19 -0.86 18.42
CA SER A 889 18.82 -0.88 18.96
C SER A 889 18.12 0.47 18.81
N THR A 890 16.79 0.50 18.99
CA THR A 890 15.97 1.72 18.87
C THR A 890 15.10 1.92 20.11
N LEU A 891 14.86 3.17 20.51
CA LEU A 891 14.04 3.51 21.67
C LEU A 891 12.54 3.55 21.31
N ARG A 892 11.99 2.37 21.04
CA ARG A 892 10.60 2.20 20.60
C ARG A 892 9.59 2.43 21.73
N CYS A 893 8.50 3.13 21.42
CA CYS A 893 7.37 3.29 22.34
C CYS A 893 6.53 2.00 22.47
N VAL A 894 5.86 1.82 23.62
CA VAL A 894 5.21 0.56 24.02
C VAL A 894 3.92 0.27 23.24
N LEU A 895 3.14 1.31 22.93
CA LEU A 895 1.87 1.17 22.23
C LEU A 895 2.04 1.51 20.74
N PRO A 896 1.07 1.16 19.89
CA PRO A 896 0.91 1.79 18.59
C PRO A 896 0.53 3.27 18.75
N GLY A 897 1.26 4.15 18.07
CA GLY A 897 1.05 5.60 18.09
C GLY A 897 -0.27 5.98 17.43
N ARG A 898 -1.11 6.74 18.12
CA ARG A 898 -2.47 7.06 17.66
C ARG A 898 -2.73 8.58 17.69
N PRO A 899 -3.64 9.11 16.86
CA PRO A 899 -4.09 10.49 16.94
C PRO A 899 -4.63 10.82 18.34
N THR A 900 -4.38 12.03 18.86
CA THR A 900 -4.98 12.48 20.13
C THR A 900 -6.49 12.67 20.00
N ARG A 901 -7.23 12.46 21.10
CA ARG A 901 -8.71 12.35 21.09
C ARG A 901 -9.39 13.55 20.43
N ASP A 902 -8.81 14.73 20.60
CA ASP A 902 -9.32 16.00 20.09
C ASP A 902 -9.15 16.18 18.57
N VAL A 903 -8.24 15.44 17.92
CA VAL A 903 -8.03 15.48 16.45
C VAL A 903 -8.61 14.27 15.72
N VAL A 904 -9.18 13.28 16.42
CA VAL A 904 -9.75 12.05 15.81
C VAL A 904 -10.78 12.38 14.73
N PHE A 905 -11.59 13.42 14.94
CA PHE A 905 -12.69 13.85 14.05
C PHE A 905 -12.40 15.16 13.30
N SER A 906 -11.12 15.47 13.04
CA SER A 906 -10.69 16.65 12.29
C SER A 906 -9.87 16.23 11.08
N ASP A 907 -10.16 16.78 9.89
CA ASP A 907 -9.42 16.48 8.66
C ASP A 907 -8.09 17.26 8.65
N VAL A 908 -7.09 16.70 9.32
CA VAL A 908 -5.72 17.25 9.43
C VAL A 908 -4.98 17.39 8.10
N LEU A 909 -5.54 16.89 7.00
CA LEU A 909 -4.97 16.98 5.66
C LEU A 909 -5.58 18.11 4.83
N ARG A 910 -6.84 18.48 5.09
CA ARG A 910 -7.63 19.35 4.20
C ARG A 910 -8.26 20.56 4.89
N ASP A 911 -8.35 20.59 6.23
CA ASP A 911 -9.01 21.70 6.95
C ASP A 911 -8.15 22.98 7.06
N GLY A 912 -6.83 22.88 6.81
CA GLY A 912 -5.87 23.98 6.84
C GLY A 912 -5.59 24.59 8.22
N ASN A 913 -6.13 24.02 9.30
CA ASN A 913 -6.12 24.60 10.65
C ASN A 913 -5.73 23.61 11.76
N THR A 914 -6.00 22.31 11.61
CA THR A 914 -5.70 21.30 12.63
C THR A 914 -4.34 20.65 12.39
N MET A 915 -3.44 20.76 13.37
CA MET A 915 -2.18 20.04 13.37
C MET A 915 -2.39 18.57 13.77
N LEU A 916 -1.80 17.64 13.01
CA LEU A 916 -1.71 16.23 13.41
C LEU A 916 -0.95 16.09 14.74
N LYS A 917 -1.63 15.52 15.74
CA LYS A 917 -1.06 15.21 17.04
C LYS A 917 -1.15 13.71 17.30
N ILE A 918 -0.01 13.07 17.51
CA ILE A 918 0.12 11.64 17.78
C ILE A 918 0.58 11.48 19.23
N TRP A 919 0.02 10.52 19.96
CA TRP A 919 0.45 10.15 21.30
C TRP A 919 0.83 8.68 21.39
N ASN A 920 1.71 8.39 22.34
CA ASN A 920 2.18 7.06 22.67
C ASN A 920 2.60 7.02 24.16
N THR A 921 3.13 5.89 24.64
CA THR A 921 3.60 5.69 26.01
C THR A 921 4.96 5.00 26.00
N ASN A 922 5.87 5.41 26.88
CA ASN A 922 7.19 4.82 27.04
C ASN A 922 7.45 4.45 28.52
N VAL A 923 8.22 3.40 28.77
CA VAL A 923 8.59 2.95 30.13
C VAL A 923 9.84 3.69 30.59
N GLY A 924 9.68 4.86 31.19
CA GLY A 924 10.79 5.52 31.92
C GLY A 924 10.92 7.04 31.81
N SER A 925 10.07 7.74 31.06
CA SER A 925 10.20 9.19 30.83
C SER A 925 9.14 10.03 31.56
N GLY A 926 9.03 9.83 32.86
CA GLY A 926 8.39 10.78 33.77
C GLY A 926 9.21 10.88 35.05
N PRO A 927 9.59 12.09 35.53
CA PRO A 927 10.02 12.22 36.92
C PRO A 927 8.87 11.74 37.80
N GLN A 928 9.14 10.91 38.82
CA GLN A 928 8.09 10.46 39.74
C GLN A 928 7.35 11.68 40.30
N PRO A 929 6.05 11.88 40.00
CA PRO A 929 5.35 13.11 40.35
C PRO A 929 4.87 13.02 41.80
N SER A 930 5.76 13.33 42.75
CA SER A 930 5.44 13.37 44.18
C SER A 930 4.54 14.55 44.60
N SER A 931 4.13 15.43 43.67
CA SER A 931 3.43 16.68 44.02
C SER A 931 2.48 17.29 42.98
N TRP A 932 2.02 16.56 41.95
CA TRP A 932 0.97 17.09 41.04
C TRP A 932 -0.42 16.54 41.35
N GLN A 933 -1.21 17.36 42.04
CA GLN A 933 -2.66 17.16 42.15
C GLN A 933 -3.27 17.07 40.75
N ARG A 934 -4.12 16.06 40.52
CA ARG A 934 -4.90 15.94 39.29
C ARG A 934 -5.81 17.17 39.15
N GLN A 935 -5.63 17.93 38.09
CA GLN A 935 -6.77 18.60 37.46
C GLN A 935 -7.19 17.77 36.24
N PRO A 936 -8.50 17.57 36.00
CA PRO A 936 -8.98 16.79 34.87
C PRO A 936 -8.72 17.54 33.56
N ALA A 937 -8.38 16.77 32.53
CA ALA A 937 -8.37 17.20 31.14
C ALA A 937 -9.73 16.92 30.49
#